data_AF-A0A6I8LN71-F1
#
_entry.id   AF-A0A6I8LN71-F1
#
_cell.length_a   1.000
_cell.length_b   1.000
_cell.length_c   1.000
_cell.angle_alpha   90.00
_cell.angle_beta   90.00
_cell.angle_gamma   90.00
#
_symmetry.space_group_name_H-M   'P 1'
#
loop_
_entity.id
_entity.type
_entity.pdbx_description
1 polymer ?
#
loop_
_entity_poly.entity_id
_entity_poly.type
_entity_poly.pdbx_seq_one_letter_code
_entity_poly.pdbx_strand_id
1 'polypeptide(L)'
;MTFQQLQARFAGLVTGSAPRPARGVLPGLRLLLESLPCYGHPGVESAHRGALSAVLQAAMANPPIAAQPPDSGSGYYITYSYEGPFSGYADAFFPKRAVTPASTAVTAAVRRQKPVLDQGWWQTYALAVLTDAARQAAGIPLDTGKLTADLAALHTQFLPALTASYLAVLQTAYEPTAAALRALAAAGQLVEARAQLGGVLAGDTLIANLNGALGVGGDSTNAAVWFVYNLWVLFKALGSPDVDAEIRALRTAGLTVPGQVAEQSWWNGGYTTWYAPLSGSAVVPATAGTLTAGLPELVTSSYASKPPMPPVREHEGVTNGYSRSLCLWGPLNRYRPQPSSCLGAGTGVLMADGSVKPIEDVRIGDEVRSGGGTGTVVLAERPGRLGRPLYSVNGLAVFATAGHPFRSAEGPLRRAVDPWNLADAVPTMIADGIGSLGVGVRLDGYGPDGPGPVTVRTVTAHEPDPAEYGEVVYDLVVATGDRGHGGYYAGGPTTFVAVDAESADPFHDTASTLAVVAAMDVALESVREHVDDPHADLLDILGDLDLSGIGEAAGGTGRPEIPGPGYYLRDGEWDPHASALETDLIRAHGRTLRRHCATGRRADADPGGPFTVCLHDVELVGDLPRVAVLEVELRVRGDAGDVEDVVRWVTVPAVRKRPGWSFTPDTDVDFGPLPSSAFLLGFLYTEGKPLGRFGLPVSGSGYGEHFVFGDDGTVIGRVALGRHGAGPVDRPGTSVAWDRAVAAGRQLGDLLARRVRPRR
;
A
#
# COMPACT_ATOMS: atom_id res chain seq x y z
N MET A 1 20.12 27.40 -10.20
CA MET A 1 20.87 26.49 -11.09
C MET A 1 20.20 25.15 -11.03
N THR A 2 20.05 24.45 -12.15
CA THR A 2 19.53 23.08 -12.16
C THR A 2 20.56 22.12 -11.55
N PHE A 3 20.12 20.92 -11.13
CA PHE A 3 21.04 19.87 -10.67
C PHE A 3 22.11 19.54 -11.70
N GLN A 4 21.76 19.55 -12.99
CA GLN A 4 22.69 19.33 -14.10
C GLN A 4 23.75 20.45 -14.21
N GLN A 5 23.36 21.72 -14.05
CA GLN A 5 24.30 22.83 -14.06
C GLN A 5 25.28 22.78 -12.88
N LEU A 6 24.80 22.41 -11.69
CA LEU A 6 25.63 22.22 -10.51
C LEU A 6 26.61 21.05 -10.69
N GLN A 7 26.12 19.91 -11.18
CA GLN A 7 26.95 18.75 -11.51
C GLN A 7 28.04 19.10 -12.55
N ALA A 8 27.66 19.77 -13.64
CA ALA A 8 28.58 20.20 -14.68
C ALA A 8 29.63 21.19 -14.15
N ARG A 9 29.23 22.10 -13.26
CA ARG A 9 30.17 23.00 -12.56
C ARG A 9 31.16 22.21 -11.71
N PHE A 10 30.71 21.26 -10.90
CA PHE A 10 31.61 20.46 -10.07
C PHE A 10 32.56 19.60 -10.93
N ALA A 11 32.05 18.92 -11.96
CA ALA A 11 32.89 18.18 -12.91
C ALA A 11 33.89 19.09 -13.66
N GLY A 12 33.46 20.29 -14.04
CA GLY A 12 34.30 21.30 -14.67
C GLY A 12 35.44 21.79 -13.77
N LEU A 13 35.19 21.95 -12.47
CA LEU A 13 36.22 22.33 -11.49
C LEU A 13 37.27 21.22 -11.31
N VAL A 14 36.83 19.96 -11.26
CA VAL A 14 37.74 18.80 -11.18
C VAL A 14 38.63 18.75 -12.44
N THR A 15 38.08 19.06 -13.62
CA THR A 15 38.81 18.92 -14.89
C THR A 15 39.64 20.14 -15.28
N GLY A 16 39.26 21.34 -14.82
CA GLY A 16 39.93 22.62 -15.11
C GLY A 16 41.16 22.89 -14.24
N SER A 17 41.23 22.31 -13.04
CA SER A 17 42.36 22.47 -12.11
C SER A 17 43.55 21.55 -12.43
N ALA A 18 43.43 20.63 -13.39
CA ALA A 18 44.52 19.74 -13.77
C ALA A 18 45.57 20.46 -14.64
N PRO A 19 46.89 20.31 -14.36
CA PRO A 19 47.94 20.86 -15.22
C PRO A 19 47.81 20.33 -16.67
N ARG A 20 48.15 21.18 -17.66
CA ARG A 20 47.99 20.89 -19.11
C ARG A 20 48.45 19.47 -19.48
N PRO A 21 47.68 18.73 -20.31
CA PRO A 21 47.86 17.29 -20.47
C PRO A 21 49.15 16.95 -21.22
N ALA A 22 50.04 16.22 -20.55
CA ALA A 22 50.83 15.18 -21.21
C ALA A 22 49.89 13.98 -21.48
N ARG A 23 50.18 13.16 -22.50
CA ARG A 23 49.49 11.87 -22.75
C ARG A 23 49.32 11.10 -21.42
N GLY A 24 48.11 10.75 -20.99
CA GLY A 24 47.85 10.14 -19.68
C GLY A 24 46.35 9.88 -19.39
N VAL A 25 46.00 9.37 -18.20
CA VAL A 25 44.63 8.95 -17.81
C VAL A 25 43.60 10.10 -17.66
N LEU A 26 44.05 11.37 -17.65
CA LEU A 26 43.21 12.54 -17.42
C LEU A 26 41.98 12.67 -18.35
N PRO A 27 42.05 12.43 -19.67
CA PRO A 27 40.88 12.50 -20.54
C PRO A 27 39.81 11.45 -20.19
N GLY A 28 40.24 10.24 -19.81
CA GLY A 28 39.33 9.17 -19.39
C GLY A 28 38.67 9.48 -18.04
N LEU A 29 39.44 10.01 -17.08
CA LEU A 29 38.90 10.46 -15.79
C LEU A 29 37.92 11.62 -15.96
N ARG A 30 38.24 12.58 -16.84
CA ARG A 30 37.35 13.68 -17.20
C ARG A 30 36.01 13.18 -17.74
N LEU A 31 36.06 12.31 -18.75
CA LEU A 31 34.86 11.72 -19.33
C LEU A 31 34.03 10.97 -18.28
N LEU A 32 34.69 10.25 -17.37
CA LEU A 32 34.01 9.56 -16.28
C LEU A 32 33.25 10.51 -15.35
N LEU A 33 33.86 11.63 -14.95
CA LEU A 33 33.22 12.63 -14.09
C LEU A 33 32.07 13.36 -14.78
N GLU A 34 32.24 13.70 -16.06
CA GLU A 34 31.19 14.32 -16.90
C GLU A 34 30.03 13.35 -17.15
N SER A 35 30.28 12.04 -17.10
CA SER A 35 29.26 11.00 -17.29
C SER A 35 28.44 10.65 -16.04
N LEU A 36 28.80 11.20 -14.87
CA LEU A 36 28.07 10.92 -13.63
C LEU A 36 26.63 11.47 -13.71
N PRO A 37 25.63 10.73 -13.22
CA PRO A 37 24.27 11.25 -13.14
C PRO A 37 24.21 12.43 -12.18
N CYS A 38 23.41 13.44 -12.49
CA CYS A 38 23.04 14.48 -11.53
C CYS A 38 21.95 13.98 -10.56
N TYR A 39 21.68 14.72 -9.49
CA TYR A 39 20.63 14.34 -8.53
C TYR A 39 19.26 14.31 -9.20
N GLY A 40 18.53 13.21 -9.04
CA GLY A 40 17.23 13.01 -9.66
C GLY A 40 17.26 12.71 -11.17
N HIS A 41 18.39 12.25 -11.72
CA HIS A 41 18.51 11.97 -13.16
C HIS A 41 17.65 10.76 -13.58
N PRO A 42 16.69 10.89 -14.51
CA PRO A 42 15.75 9.82 -14.89
C PRO A 42 16.46 8.55 -15.37
N GLY A 43 17.52 8.70 -16.16
CA GLY A 43 18.23 7.56 -16.73
C GLY A 43 18.87 6.63 -15.69
N VAL A 44 19.38 7.15 -14.56
CA VAL A 44 19.99 6.28 -13.54
C VAL A 44 18.93 5.65 -12.64
N GLU A 45 17.85 6.37 -12.33
CA GLU A 45 16.70 5.85 -11.59
C GLU A 45 16.00 4.73 -12.37
N SER A 46 15.74 4.96 -13.66
CA SER A 46 15.14 3.97 -14.57
C SER A 46 16.04 2.75 -14.74
N ALA A 47 17.35 2.96 -14.94
CA ALA A 47 18.31 1.85 -15.02
C ALA A 47 18.38 1.04 -13.71
N HIS A 48 18.34 1.71 -12.55
CA HIS A 48 18.39 1.04 -11.25
C HIS A 48 17.11 0.28 -10.94
N ARG A 49 15.95 0.93 -11.11
CA ARG A 49 14.63 0.30 -10.95
C ARG A 49 14.42 -0.84 -11.94
N GLY A 50 14.85 -0.68 -13.19
CA GLY A 50 14.81 -1.72 -14.20
C GLY A 50 15.68 -2.92 -13.85
N ALA A 51 16.89 -2.69 -13.34
CA ALA A 51 17.76 -3.76 -12.86
C ALA A 51 17.17 -4.50 -11.67
N LEU A 52 16.61 -3.78 -10.68
CA LEU A 52 15.94 -4.38 -9.52
C LEU A 52 14.67 -5.15 -9.91
N SER A 53 13.84 -4.60 -10.80
CA SER A 53 12.66 -5.29 -11.34
C SER A 53 13.08 -6.58 -12.02
N ALA A 54 14.14 -6.57 -12.85
CA ALA A 54 14.68 -7.79 -13.46
C ALA A 54 15.20 -8.81 -12.43
N VAL A 55 15.77 -8.36 -11.29
CA VAL A 55 16.12 -9.26 -10.17
C VAL A 55 14.87 -9.91 -9.59
N LEU A 56 13.81 -9.15 -9.32
CA LEU A 56 12.54 -9.70 -8.80
C LEU A 56 11.93 -10.74 -9.76
N GLN A 57 11.89 -10.40 -11.05
CA GLN A 57 11.38 -11.29 -12.11
C GLN A 57 12.17 -12.59 -12.19
N ALA A 58 13.50 -12.51 -12.13
CA ALA A 58 14.38 -13.67 -12.17
C ALA A 58 14.31 -14.52 -10.89
N ALA A 59 14.09 -13.88 -9.72
CA ALA A 59 14.02 -14.56 -8.44
C ALA A 59 12.69 -15.27 -8.22
N MET A 60 11.58 -14.77 -8.81
CA MET A 60 10.24 -15.25 -8.56
C MET A 60 10.11 -16.78 -8.67
N ALA A 61 9.53 -17.39 -7.63
CA ALA A 61 9.28 -18.83 -7.59
C ALA A 61 8.25 -19.23 -8.65
N ASN A 62 8.43 -20.41 -9.25
CA ASN A 62 7.53 -20.93 -10.28
C ASN A 62 6.79 -22.22 -9.87
N PRO A 63 6.08 -22.27 -8.72
CA PRO A 63 5.23 -23.41 -8.45
C PRO A 63 4.07 -23.46 -9.47
N PRO A 64 3.49 -24.66 -9.69
CA PRO A 64 2.32 -24.80 -10.55
C PRO A 64 1.19 -23.87 -10.12
N ILE A 65 0.44 -23.37 -11.10
CA ILE A 65 -0.74 -22.53 -10.84
C ILE A 65 -1.85 -23.41 -10.29
N ALA A 66 -2.40 -23.00 -9.14
CA ALA A 66 -3.53 -23.68 -8.54
C ALA A 66 -4.83 -23.26 -9.24
N ALA A 67 -5.64 -24.24 -9.61
CA ALA A 67 -7.03 -23.99 -10.00
C ALA A 67 -7.84 -23.51 -8.79
N GLN A 68 -9.06 -23.03 -9.02
CA GLN A 68 -10.02 -22.73 -7.98
C GLN A 68 -10.18 -23.92 -7.02
N PRO A 69 -10.35 -23.67 -5.70
CA PRO A 69 -10.73 -24.71 -4.76
C PRO A 69 -12.00 -25.42 -5.23
N PRO A 70 -12.16 -26.73 -4.99
CA PRO A 70 -13.38 -27.43 -5.31
C PRO A 70 -14.56 -26.82 -4.54
N ASP A 71 -15.73 -26.80 -5.19
CA ASP A 71 -17.00 -26.33 -4.61
C ASP A 71 -17.96 -27.51 -4.47
N SER A 72 -18.82 -27.48 -3.44
CA SER A 72 -19.81 -28.51 -3.20
C SER A 72 -21.06 -27.93 -2.59
N GLY A 73 -22.22 -28.29 -3.14
CA GLY A 73 -23.52 -27.87 -2.61
C GLY A 73 -24.51 -29.04 -2.53
N SER A 74 -25.76 -28.73 -2.19
CA SER A 74 -26.82 -29.74 -2.08
C SER A 74 -27.06 -30.46 -3.41
N GLY A 75 -26.49 -31.66 -3.52
CA GLY A 75 -26.66 -32.53 -4.70
C GLY A 75 -25.63 -32.35 -5.80
N TYR A 76 -24.54 -31.58 -5.60
CA TYR A 76 -23.46 -31.45 -6.59
C TYR A 76 -22.07 -31.31 -5.96
N TYR A 77 -21.04 -31.64 -6.75
CA TYR A 77 -19.63 -31.48 -6.43
C TYR A 77 -18.87 -31.02 -7.68
N ILE A 78 -18.15 -29.91 -7.60
CA ILE A 78 -17.40 -29.31 -8.70
C ILE A 78 -15.91 -29.33 -8.37
N THR A 79 -15.10 -29.84 -9.30
CA THR A 79 -13.64 -29.74 -9.23
C THR A 79 -13.10 -28.93 -10.39
N TYR A 80 -12.04 -28.18 -10.14
CA TYR A 80 -11.36 -27.37 -11.14
C TYR A 80 -9.97 -27.92 -11.40
N SER A 81 -9.53 -27.81 -12.66
CA SER A 81 -8.15 -28.11 -13.05
C SER A 81 -7.64 -27.04 -13.99
N TYR A 82 -6.42 -26.56 -13.75
CA TYR A 82 -5.81 -25.53 -14.56
C TYR A 82 -5.41 -26.11 -15.92
N GLU A 83 -5.86 -25.49 -17.01
CA GLU A 83 -5.53 -25.87 -18.39
C GLU A 83 -4.89 -24.74 -19.19
N GLY A 84 -4.46 -23.68 -18.50
CA GLY A 84 -3.80 -22.56 -19.16
C GLY A 84 -2.39 -22.89 -19.66
N PRO A 85 -1.79 -21.95 -20.42
CA PRO A 85 -0.56 -22.19 -21.16
C PRO A 85 0.73 -22.10 -20.31
N PHE A 86 0.64 -21.71 -19.04
CA PHE A 86 1.82 -21.40 -18.22
C PHE A 86 2.16 -22.55 -17.27
N SER A 87 3.44 -22.89 -17.13
CA SER A 87 3.83 -24.00 -16.25
C SER A 87 3.82 -23.63 -14.75
N GLY A 88 3.78 -22.34 -14.42
CA GLY A 88 3.69 -21.83 -13.06
C GLY A 88 3.54 -20.31 -13.00
N TYR A 89 3.43 -19.76 -11.79
CA TYR A 89 3.14 -18.33 -11.59
C TYR A 89 4.17 -17.39 -12.21
N ALA A 90 5.45 -17.70 -12.07
CA ALA A 90 6.47 -16.81 -12.59
C ALA A 90 6.53 -16.85 -14.14
N ASP A 91 6.05 -17.92 -14.79
CA ASP A 91 5.90 -17.93 -16.26
C ASP A 91 4.68 -17.11 -16.68
N ALA A 92 3.61 -17.18 -15.89
CA ALA A 92 2.39 -16.43 -16.14
C ALA A 92 2.63 -14.92 -16.03
N PHE A 93 3.23 -14.47 -14.93
CA PHE A 93 3.42 -13.05 -14.65
C PHE A 93 4.66 -12.47 -15.33
N PHE A 94 5.69 -13.29 -15.54
CA PHE A 94 6.96 -12.84 -16.13
C PHE A 94 7.35 -13.74 -17.30
N PRO A 95 6.57 -13.79 -18.40
CA PRO A 95 6.85 -14.69 -19.53
C PRO A 95 8.20 -14.41 -20.21
N LYS A 96 8.77 -13.22 -19.98
CA LYS A 96 10.10 -12.81 -20.45
C LYS A 96 11.07 -12.66 -19.28
N ARG A 97 11.27 -13.71 -18.47
CA ARG A 97 12.28 -13.71 -17.39
C ARG A 97 13.68 -13.56 -17.96
N ALA A 98 14.07 -12.33 -18.28
CA ALA A 98 15.39 -12.03 -18.78
C ALA A 98 16.28 -11.69 -17.60
N VAL A 99 17.20 -12.61 -17.27
CA VAL A 99 18.36 -12.27 -16.45
C VAL A 99 19.23 -11.33 -17.28
N THR A 100 19.19 -10.05 -16.96
CA THR A 100 20.04 -9.04 -17.59
C THR A 100 21.43 -9.04 -16.95
N PRO A 101 22.48 -8.58 -17.66
CA PRO A 101 23.81 -8.37 -17.05
C PRO A 101 23.74 -7.50 -15.79
N ALA A 102 22.88 -6.47 -15.82
CA ALA A 102 22.66 -5.58 -14.69
C ALA A 102 22.04 -6.29 -13.50
N SER A 103 20.98 -7.08 -13.70
CA SER A 103 20.36 -7.86 -12.63
C SER A 103 21.34 -8.85 -11.98
N THR A 104 22.16 -9.53 -12.80
CA THR A 104 23.20 -10.44 -12.32
C THR A 104 24.23 -9.71 -11.46
N ALA A 105 24.70 -8.55 -11.93
CA ALA A 105 25.67 -7.72 -11.21
C ALA A 105 25.10 -7.20 -9.90
N VAL A 106 23.83 -6.76 -9.89
CA VAL A 106 23.12 -6.30 -8.69
C VAL A 106 23.00 -7.42 -7.67
N THR A 107 22.47 -8.60 -8.04
CA THR A 107 22.35 -9.73 -7.11
C THR A 107 23.69 -10.12 -6.51
N ALA A 108 24.75 -10.17 -7.34
CA ALA A 108 26.09 -10.47 -6.85
C ALA A 108 26.65 -9.39 -5.90
N ALA A 109 26.47 -8.11 -6.22
CA ALA A 109 26.95 -7.01 -5.39
C ALA A 109 26.20 -6.93 -4.05
N VAL A 110 24.88 -7.06 -4.08
CA VAL A 110 24.02 -7.04 -2.89
C VAL A 110 24.35 -8.21 -1.97
N ARG A 111 24.45 -9.44 -2.50
CA ARG A 111 24.77 -10.63 -1.69
C ARG A 111 26.16 -10.53 -1.04
N ARG A 112 27.15 -9.95 -1.73
CA ARG A 112 28.47 -9.70 -1.12
C ARG A 112 28.39 -8.71 0.04
N GLN A 113 27.54 -7.70 -0.06
CA GLN A 113 27.39 -6.66 0.95
C GLN A 113 26.52 -7.10 2.14
N LYS A 114 25.45 -7.86 1.87
CA LYS A 114 24.53 -8.40 2.88
C LYS A 114 24.16 -9.84 2.50
N PRO A 115 24.89 -10.85 3.03
CA PRO A 115 24.68 -12.26 2.66
C PRO A 115 23.27 -12.80 2.92
N VAL A 116 22.53 -12.22 3.87
CA VAL A 116 21.12 -12.56 4.17
C VAL A 116 20.17 -12.22 3.02
N LEU A 117 20.55 -11.30 2.12
CA LEU A 117 19.77 -10.93 0.94
C LEU A 117 20.03 -11.94 -0.20
N ASP A 118 19.72 -13.20 0.08
CA ASP A 118 19.90 -14.34 -0.82
C ASP A 118 18.70 -14.56 -1.76
N GLN A 119 18.69 -15.70 -2.46
CA GLN A 119 17.61 -16.02 -3.40
C GLN A 119 16.24 -16.15 -2.72
N GLY A 120 16.18 -16.72 -1.50
CA GLY A 120 14.91 -16.88 -0.77
C GLY A 120 14.36 -15.54 -0.31
N TRP A 121 15.26 -14.63 0.06
CA TRP A 121 14.90 -13.25 0.35
C TRP A 121 14.34 -12.54 -0.89
N TRP A 122 15.02 -12.61 -2.04
CA TRP A 122 14.53 -12.01 -3.29
C TRP A 122 13.22 -12.63 -3.78
N GLN A 123 12.99 -13.93 -3.55
CA GLN A 123 11.71 -14.59 -3.80
C GLN A 123 10.57 -13.98 -2.97
N THR A 124 10.83 -13.78 -1.68
CA THR A 124 9.83 -13.17 -0.78
C THR A 124 9.55 -11.72 -1.18
N TYR A 125 10.57 -10.97 -1.60
CA TYR A 125 10.38 -9.60 -2.08
C TYR A 125 9.63 -9.54 -3.42
N ALA A 126 9.96 -10.44 -4.35
CA ALA A 126 9.25 -10.54 -5.63
C ALA A 126 7.77 -10.86 -5.42
N LEU A 127 7.46 -11.78 -4.50
CA LEU A 127 6.08 -12.12 -4.15
C LEU A 127 5.34 -10.93 -3.54
N ALA A 128 5.90 -10.23 -2.55
CA ALA A 128 5.27 -9.06 -1.94
C ALA A 128 4.98 -7.96 -2.98
N VAL A 129 5.96 -7.66 -3.84
CA VAL A 129 5.80 -6.67 -4.91
C VAL A 129 4.76 -7.11 -5.96
N LEU A 130 4.75 -8.38 -6.37
CA LEU A 130 3.75 -8.89 -7.31
C LEU A 130 2.34 -8.90 -6.71
N THR A 131 2.20 -9.23 -5.43
CA THR A 131 0.92 -9.16 -4.71
C THR A 131 0.40 -7.72 -4.66
N ASP A 132 1.25 -6.74 -4.39
CA ASP A 132 0.86 -5.33 -4.46
C ASP A 132 0.46 -4.91 -5.90
N ALA A 133 1.10 -5.48 -6.94
CA ALA A 133 0.68 -5.26 -8.32
C ALA A 133 -0.71 -5.86 -8.61
N ALA A 134 -1.00 -7.05 -8.09
CA ALA A 134 -2.32 -7.68 -8.18
C ALA A 134 -3.40 -6.85 -7.47
N ARG A 135 -3.09 -6.31 -6.28
CA ARG A 135 -3.95 -5.37 -5.57
C ARG A 135 -4.27 -4.14 -6.43
N GLN A 136 -3.24 -3.53 -7.01
CA GLN A 136 -3.37 -2.29 -7.80
C GLN A 136 -4.17 -2.49 -9.08
N ALA A 137 -3.93 -3.58 -9.80
CA ALA A 137 -4.49 -3.78 -11.14
C ALA A 137 -5.81 -4.57 -11.17
N ALA A 138 -5.99 -5.50 -10.23
CA ALA A 138 -7.13 -6.43 -10.22
C ALA A 138 -8.03 -6.26 -9.00
N GLY A 139 -7.74 -5.31 -8.09
CA GLY A 139 -8.58 -5.04 -6.92
C GLY A 139 -8.70 -6.23 -5.96
N ILE A 140 -7.72 -7.14 -5.97
CA ILE A 140 -7.77 -8.34 -5.15
C ILE A 140 -7.78 -7.93 -3.67
N PRO A 141 -8.75 -8.41 -2.86
CA PRO A 141 -8.74 -8.14 -1.43
C PRO A 141 -7.54 -8.85 -0.80
N LEU A 142 -6.80 -8.14 0.05
CA LEU A 142 -5.62 -8.67 0.73
C LEU A 142 -5.57 -8.28 2.21
N ASP A 143 -4.73 -8.98 2.97
CA ASP A 143 -4.19 -8.51 4.23
C ASP A 143 -3.13 -7.42 3.96
N THR A 144 -3.62 -6.19 3.82
CA THR A 144 -2.80 -5.01 3.58
C THR A 144 -1.83 -4.75 4.73
N GLY A 145 -2.20 -5.06 5.98
CA GLY A 145 -1.32 -4.88 7.13
C GLY A 145 -0.09 -5.77 7.05
N LYS A 146 -0.29 -7.07 6.78
CA LYS A 146 0.81 -7.98 6.51
C LYS A 146 1.63 -7.58 5.28
N LEU A 147 0.97 -7.21 4.17
CA LEU A 147 1.67 -6.82 2.94
C LEU A 147 2.57 -5.59 3.16
N THR A 148 2.04 -4.55 3.81
CA THR A 148 2.78 -3.32 4.10
C THR A 148 3.91 -3.54 5.10
N ALA A 149 3.69 -4.38 6.13
CA ALA A 149 4.73 -4.78 7.08
C ALA A 149 5.87 -5.56 6.40
N ASP A 150 5.55 -6.53 5.55
CA ASP A 150 6.54 -7.29 4.79
C ASP A 150 7.32 -6.38 3.83
N LEU A 151 6.64 -5.51 3.06
CA LEU A 151 7.29 -4.55 2.16
C LEU A 151 8.24 -3.61 2.90
N ALA A 152 7.82 -3.07 4.04
CA ALA A 152 8.65 -2.21 4.88
C ALA A 152 9.86 -2.97 5.42
N ALA A 153 9.66 -4.16 5.99
CA ALA A 153 10.74 -4.97 6.54
C ALA A 153 11.77 -5.37 5.48
N LEU A 154 11.31 -5.81 4.30
CA LEU A 154 12.18 -6.13 3.16
C LEU A 154 12.94 -4.88 2.71
N HIS A 155 12.28 -3.74 2.57
CA HIS A 155 12.95 -2.50 2.20
C HIS A 155 14.05 -2.12 3.21
N THR A 156 13.74 -2.10 4.51
CA THR A 156 14.71 -1.81 5.57
C THR A 156 15.90 -2.77 5.55
N GLN A 157 15.67 -4.06 5.29
CA GLN A 157 16.74 -5.05 5.14
C GLN A 157 17.62 -4.81 3.90
N PHE A 158 17.05 -4.25 2.84
CA PHE A 158 17.75 -3.93 1.60
C PHE A 158 18.59 -2.65 1.69
N LEU A 159 18.14 -1.64 2.44
CA LEU A 159 18.79 -0.32 2.50
C LEU A 159 20.31 -0.39 2.77
N PRO A 160 20.83 -1.23 3.68
CA PRO A 160 22.27 -1.39 3.89
C PRO A 160 23.07 -1.93 2.70
N ALA A 161 22.42 -2.42 1.65
CA ALA A 161 23.03 -2.88 0.39
C ALA A 161 22.69 -1.99 -0.81
N LEU A 162 21.95 -0.89 -0.61
CA LEU A 162 21.49 0.00 -1.67
C LEU A 162 22.67 0.53 -2.52
N THR A 163 23.74 1.01 -1.89
CA THR A 163 24.92 1.54 -2.59
C THR A 163 25.63 0.48 -3.43
N ALA A 164 25.65 -0.78 -2.97
CA ALA A 164 26.22 -1.88 -3.74
C ALA A 164 25.39 -2.18 -5.01
N SER A 165 24.05 -2.12 -4.89
CA SER A 165 23.15 -2.24 -6.07
C SER A 165 23.32 -1.07 -7.04
N TYR A 166 23.46 0.15 -6.53
CA TYR A 166 23.68 1.36 -7.32
C TYR A 166 25.02 1.30 -8.08
N LEU A 167 26.09 0.89 -7.42
CA LEU A 167 27.40 0.68 -8.05
C LEU A 167 27.30 -0.32 -9.21
N ALA A 168 26.62 -1.46 -9.00
CA ALA A 168 26.44 -2.47 -10.04
C ALA A 168 25.73 -1.87 -11.28
N VAL A 169 24.72 -1.04 -11.06
CA VAL A 169 23.97 -0.35 -12.13
C VAL A 169 24.84 0.67 -12.86
N LEU A 170 25.64 1.48 -12.16
CA LEU A 170 26.58 2.40 -12.79
C LEU A 170 27.63 1.68 -13.65
N GLN A 171 28.01 0.47 -13.28
CA GLN A 171 28.98 -0.34 -14.01
C GLN A 171 28.38 -1.05 -15.23
N THR A 172 27.05 -1.23 -15.29
CA THR A 172 26.43 -2.17 -16.26
C THR A 172 25.24 -1.63 -17.05
N ALA A 173 24.41 -0.76 -16.47
CA ALA A 173 23.13 -0.35 -17.05
C ALA A 173 23.03 1.16 -17.32
N TYR A 174 23.67 2.00 -16.51
CA TYR A 174 23.73 3.43 -16.80
C TYR A 174 24.85 3.71 -17.79
N GLU A 175 24.51 3.66 -19.08
CA GLU A 175 25.47 3.59 -20.18
C GLU A 175 26.53 4.71 -20.21
N PRO A 176 26.23 5.99 -19.91
CA PRO A 176 27.26 7.03 -19.89
C PRO A 176 28.43 6.71 -18.97
N THR A 177 28.15 6.34 -17.72
CA THR A 177 29.18 5.98 -16.73
C THR A 177 29.80 4.62 -17.03
N ALA A 178 28.98 3.64 -17.42
CA ALA A 178 29.46 2.29 -17.71
C ALA A 178 30.46 2.29 -18.89
N ALA A 179 30.18 3.05 -19.95
CA ALA A 179 31.08 3.19 -21.09
C ALA A 179 32.42 3.84 -20.70
N ALA A 180 32.40 4.91 -19.91
CA ALA A 180 33.61 5.57 -19.44
C ALA A 180 34.47 4.65 -18.54
N LEU A 181 33.84 3.90 -17.64
CA LEU A 181 34.53 2.90 -16.81
C LEU A 181 35.14 1.77 -17.66
N ARG A 182 34.41 1.25 -18.65
CA ARG A 182 34.91 0.21 -19.57
C ARG A 182 36.10 0.71 -20.37
N ALA A 183 36.09 1.97 -20.83
CA ALA A 183 37.21 2.56 -21.55
C ALA A 183 38.49 2.63 -20.68
N LEU A 184 38.37 3.09 -19.43
CA LEU A 184 39.48 3.12 -18.48
C LEU A 184 40.00 1.71 -18.14
N ALA A 185 39.08 0.75 -17.96
CA ALA A 185 39.43 -0.64 -17.69
C ALA A 185 40.18 -1.28 -18.86
N ALA A 186 39.69 -1.09 -20.09
CA ALA A 186 40.34 -1.58 -21.31
C ALA A 186 41.74 -1.00 -21.53
N ALA A 187 41.97 0.24 -21.06
CA ALA A 187 43.28 0.88 -21.08
C ALA A 187 44.20 0.46 -19.91
N GLY A 188 43.72 -0.34 -18.94
CA GLY A 188 44.48 -0.69 -17.74
C GLY A 188 44.70 0.49 -16.78
N GLN A 189 43.87 1.53 -16.86
CA GLN A 189 44.11 2.83 -16.23
C GLN A 189 43.32 3.08 -14.94
N LEU A 190 42.58 2.10 -14.41
CA LEU A 190 41.70 2.29 -13.24
C LEU A 190 42.45 2.79 -11.99
N VAL A 191 43.61 2.20 -11.68
CA VAL A 191 44.41 2.57 -10.50
C VAL A 191 44.99 3.98 -10.64
N GLU A 192 45.46 4.34 -11.84
CA GLU A 192 45.98 5.68 -12.14
C GLU A 192 44.85 6.72 -12.06
N ALA A 193 43.67 6.41 -12.61
CA ALA A 193 42.47 7.25 -12.52
C ALA A 193 42.07 7.49 -11.06
N ARG A 194 42.10 6.46 -10.21
CA ARG A 194 41.82 6.56 -8.77
C ARG A 194 42.77 7.53 -8.07
N ALA A 195 44.08 7.37 -8.31
CA ALA A 195 45.10 8.22 -7.70
C ALA A 195 44.96 9.68 -8.14
N GLN A 196 44.68 9.91 -9.43
CA GLN A 196 44.44 11.26 -9.94
C GLN A 196 43.15 11.86 -9.39
N LEU A 197 42.08 11.08 -9.25
CA LEU A 197 40.84 11.55 -8.63
C LEU A 197 41.10 12.05 -7.20
N GLY A 198 41.81 11.27 -6.37
CA GLY A 198 42.19 11.68 -5.02
C GLY A 198 42.99 12.98 -4.98
N GLY A 199 43.99 13.12 -5.87
CA GLY A 199 44.80 14.33 -5.96
C GLY A 199 44.01 15.58 -6.37
N VAL A 200 43.07 15.44 -7.32
CA VAL A 200 42.24 16.56 -7.76
C VAL A 200 41.21 16.96 -6.70
N LEU A 201 40.61 15.98 -6.01
CA LEU A 201 39.61 16.24 -4.97
C LEU A 201 40.21 16.96 -3.75
N ALA A 202 41.51 16.78 -3.49
CA ALA A 202 42.24 17.47 -2.42
C ALA A 202 42.56 18.96 -2.74
N GLY A 203 42.17 19.49 -3.91
CA GLY A 203 42.42 20.87 -4.28
C GLY A 203 41.49 21.87 -3.59
N ASP A 204 42.07 22.94 -3.02
CA ASP A 204 41.36 23.98 -2.25
C ASP A 204 40.13 24.56 -2.96
N THR A 205 40.21 24.74 -4.29
CA THR A 205 39.12 25.34 -5.08
C THR A 205 37.88 24.46 -5.09
N LEU A 206 38.03 23.15 -5.30
CA LEU A 206 36.88 22.25 -5.33
C LEU A 206 36.26 22.12 -3.93
N ILE A 207 37.10 21.93 -2.90
CA ILE A 207 36.67 21.85 -1.51
C ILE A 207 35.87 23.10 -1.11
N ALA A 208 36.37 24.29 -1.44
CA ALA A 208 35.66 25.54 -1.17
C ALA A 208 34.29 25.62 -1.87
N ASN A 209 34.18 25.14 -3.12
CA ASN A 209 32.92 25.13 -3.86
C ASN A 209 31.92 24.10 -3.29
N LEU A 210 32.38 22.91 -2.93
CA LEU A 210 31.53 21.88 -2.32
C LEU A 210 31.05 22.32 -0.93
N ASN A 211 31.94 22.82 -0.09
CA ASN A 211 31.58 23.37 1.23
C ASN A 211 30.61 24.54 1.11
N GLY A 212 30.84 25.44 0.14
CA GLY A 212 29.93 26.53 -0.16
C GLY A 212 28.53 26.03 -0.53
N ALA A 213 28.43 25.07 -1.45
CA ALA A 213 27.14 24.49 -1.86
C ALA A 213 26.43 23.76 -0.71
N LEU A 214 27.17 23.06 0.14
CA LEU A 214 26.65 22.40 1.33
C LEU A 214 26.08 23.40 2.36
N GLY A 215 26.68 24.59 2.47
CA GLY A 215 26.26 25.64 3.40
C GLY A 215 25.06 26.48 2.95
N VAL A 216 24.67 26.44 1.66
CA VAL A 216 23.55 27.23 1.11
C VAL A 216 22.18 26.67 1.54
N GLY A 217 22.05 25.35 1.71
CA GLY A 217 20.77 24.68 1.94
C GLY A 217 20.01 24.34 0.66
N GLY A 218 18.87 23.66 0.80
CA GLY A 218 17.95 23.31 -0.29
C GLY A 218 18.59 22.45 -1.39
N ASP A 219 18.23 22.74 -2.64
CA ASP A 219 18.72 21.99 -3.81
C ASP A 219 20.25 22.00 -3.96
N SER A 220 20.92 23.08 -3.56
CA SER A 220 22.38 23.16 -3.65
C SER A 220 23.04 22.13 -2.73
N THR A 221 22.51 21.95 -1.52
CA THR A 221 22.98 20.92 -0.59
C THR A 221 22.69 19.53 -1.15
N ASN A 222 21.48 19.27 -1.67
CA ASN A 222 21.13 17.96 -2.26
C ASN A 222 22.06 17.60 -3.43
N ALA A 223 22.33 18.55 -4.33
CA ALA A 223 23.25 18.38 -5.44
C ALA A 223 24.67 18.05 -4.96
N ALA A 224 25.16 18.78 -3.94
CA ALA A 224 26.51 18.59 -3.42
C ALA A 224 26.66 17.25 -2.68
N VAL A 225 25.69 16.85 -1.86
CA VAL A 225 25.73 15.53 -1.21
C VAL A 225 25.68 14.41 -2.26
N TRP A 226 24.80 14.52 -3.26
CA TRP A 226 24.71 13.56 -4.36
C TRP A 226 26.03 13.42 -5.13
N PHE A 227 26.68 14.54 -5.40
CA PHE A 227 27.98 14.55 -6.07
C PHE A 227 29.03 13.84 -5.21
N VAL A 228 29.15 14.20 -3.93
CA VAL A 228 30.07 13.57 -2.98
C VAL A 228 29.83 12.07 -2.84
N TYR A 229 28.56 11.65 -2.76
CA TYR A 229 28.17 10.23 -2.77
C TYR A 229 28.70 9.50 -4.02
N ASN A 230 28.49 10.08 -5.20
CA ASN A 230 28.97 9.49 -6.45
C ASN A 230 30.50 9.42 -6.52
N LEU A 231 31.22 10.36 -5.91
CA LEU A 231 32.69 10.27 -5.80
C LEU A 231 33.12 9.04 -5.00
N TRP A 232 32.45 8.72 -3.88
CA TRP A 232 32.73 7.51 -3.10
C TRP A 232 32.45 6.23 -3.90
N VAL A 233 31.33 6.21 -4.62
CA VAL A 233 30.98 5.11 -5.52
C VAL A 233 32.01 4.97 -6.65
N LEU A 234 32.53 6.07 -7.19
CA LEU A 234 33.62 6.05 -8.18
C LEU A 234 34.94 5.52 -7.59
N PHE A 235 35.36 5.96 -6.40
CA PHE A 235 36.54 5.38 -5.75
C PHE A 235 36.41 3.87 -5.63
N LYS A 236 35.23 3.37 -5.26
CA LYS A 236 34.95 1.93 -5.22
C LYS A 236 35.01 1.29 -6.61
N ALA A 237 34.38 1.90 -7.62
CA ALA A 237 34.36 1.42 -9.00
C ALA A 237 35.77 1.35 -9.62
N LEU A 238 36.66 2.29 -9.25
CA LEU A 238 38.06 2.36 -9.67
C LEU A 238 38.97 1.42 -8.84
N GLY A 239 38.41 0.59 -7.97
CA GLY A 239 39.14 -0.43 -7.21
C GLY A 239 39.83 0.10 -5.95
N SER A 240 39.30 1.15 -5.31
CA SER A 240 39.78 1.52 -3.97
C SER A 240 39.50 0.38 -2.96
N PRO A 241 40.54 -0.09 -2.22
CA PRO A 241 40.36 -1.10 -1.19
C PRO A 241 39.68 -0.55 0.07
N ASP A 242 39.86 0.74 0.36
CA ASP A 242 39.34 1.43 1.54
C ASP A 242 38.90 2.85 1.15
N VAL A 243 37.62 3.02 0.83
CA VAL A 243 37.05 4.33 0.51
C VAL A 243 36.94 5.21 1.76
N ASP A 244 36.81 4.62 2.96
CA ASP A 244 36.75 5.41 4.20
C ASP A 244 38.09 6.09 4.49
N ALA A 245 39.22 5.50 4.08
CA ALA A 245 40.51 6.18 4.08
C ALA A 245 40.53 7.41 3.15
N GLU A 246 39.95 7.31 1.95
CA GLU A 246 39.84 8.44 1.01
C GLU A 246 38.94 9.56 1.58
N ILE A 247 37.81 9.18 2.21
CA ILE A 247 36.91 10.12 2.90
C ILE A 247 37.65 10.87 4.01
N ARG A 248 38.39 10.15 4.86
CA ARG A 248 39.19 10.75 5.95
C ARG A 248 40.23 11.71 5.41
N ALA A 249 40.95 11.33 4.36
CA ALA A 249 41.96 12.18 3.74
C ALA A 249 41.36 13.50 3.22
N LEU A 250 40.22 13.45 2.54
CA LEU A 250 39.54 14.65 2.04
C LEU A 250 38.95 15.51 3.17
N ARG A 251 38.48 14.89 4.26
CA ARG A 251 38.07 15.62 5.46
C ARG A 251 39.23 16.34 6.11
N THR A 252 40.40 15.70 6.21
CA THR A 252 41.63 16.35 6.69
C THR A 252 42.05 17.50 5.78
N ALA A 253 41.80 17.41 4.47
CA ALA A 253 41.98 18.50 3.51
C ALA A 253 40.93 19.62 3.60
N GLY A 254 39.94 19.50 4.50
CA GLY A 254 38.94 20.54 4.76
C GLY A 254 37.58 20.33 4.10
N LEU A 255 37.33 19.18 3.44
CA LEU A 255 36.00 18.86 2.91
C LEU A 255 35.01 18.58 4.04
N THR A 256 33.91 19.31 4.07
CA THR A 256 32.74 19.00 4.90
C THR A 256 32.04 17.78 4.31
N VAL A 257 31.98 16.69 5.08
CA VAL A 257 31.32 15.45 4.66
C VAL A 257 30.03 15.28 5.45
N PRO A 258 28.84 15.35 4.81
CA PRO A 258 27.57 15.11 5.49
C PRO A 258 27.49 13.71 6.11
N GLY A 259 26.85 13.57 7.27
CA GLY A 259 26.79 12.30 8.02
C GLY A 259 26.25 11.11 7.21
N GLN A 260 25.28 11.36 6.31
CA GLN A 260 24.71 10.36 5.39
C GLN A 260 25.71 9.75 4.39
N VAL A 261 26.78 10.48 4.07
CA VAL A 261 27.86 10.04 3.16
C VAL A 261 29.23 10.04 3.83
N ALA A 262 29.25 10.00 5.17
CA ALA A 262 30.47 9.87 5.96
C ALA A 262 31.00 8.43 5.93
N GLU A 263 32.17 8.21 6.56
CA GLU A 263 32.78 6.89 6.73
C GLU A 263 31.78 5.91 7.31
N GLN A 264 31.81 4.66 6.85
CA GLN A 264 30.87 3.59 7.21
C GLN A 264 29.41 3.83 6.78
N SER A 265 28.90 5.06 6.80
CA SER A 265 27.53 5.40 6.42
C SER A 265 27.28 5.28 4.92
N TRP A 266 28.19 5.81 4.09
CA TRP A 266 27.98 5.91 2.63
C TRP A 266 27.75 4.55 1.94
N TRP A 267 28.30 3.47 2.49
CA TRP A 267 28.20 2.10 1.93
C TRP A 267 27.11 1.26 2.60
N ASN A 268 26.64 1.66 3.79
CA ASN A 268 25.68 0.91 4.60
C ASN A 268 24.29 1.58 4.64
N GLY A 269 23.87 2.20 3.54
CA GLY A 269 22.53 2.78 3.42
C GLY A 269 22.36 4.12 4.13
N GLY A 270 23.44 4.86 4.39
CA GLY A 270 23.37 6.19 4.98
C GLY A 270 22.70 7.23 4.07
N TYR A 271 22.74 7.04 2.74
CA TYR A 271 22.17 7.97 1.77
C TYR A 271 21.12 7.32 0.86
N THR A 272 19.86 7.55 1.18
CA THR A 272 18.68 6.87 0.59
C THR A 272 17.70 7.81 -0.09
N THR A 273 17.92 9.13 -0.03
CA THR A 273 16.93 10.14 -0.45
C THR A 273 16.54 10.02 -1.93
N TRP A 274 17.46 9.57 -2.78
CA TRP A 274 17.25 9.35 -4.21
C TRP A 274 16.47 8.05 -4.53
N TYR A 275 16.49 7.07 -3.63
CA TYR A 275 15.94 5.74 -3.88
C TYR A 275 14.48 5.66 -3.45
N ALA A 276 13.58 5.38 -4.38
CA ALA A 276 12.19 5.05 -4.06
C ALA A 276 12.02 3.54 -3.85
N PRO A 277 11.41 3.09 -2.74
CA PRO A 277 11.08 1.68 -2.51
C PRO A 277 10.38 1.02 -3.71
N LEU A 278 10.66 -0.27 -3.93
CA LEU A 278 9.90 -1.07 -4.89
C LEU A 278 8.52 -1.38 -4.32
N SER A 279 7.51 -1.23 -5.16
CA SER A 279 6.12 -1.60 -4.93
C SER A 279 5.57 -2.24 -6.19
N GLY A 280 4.29 -2.61 -6.21
CA GLY A 280 3.63 -3.22 -7.37
C GLY A 280 3.83 -2.46 -8.67
N SER A 281 3.92 -1.13 -8.59
CA SER A 281 4.13 -0.27 -9.76
C SER A 281 5.44 -0.56 -10.52
N ALA A 282 6.44 -1.16 -9.85
CA ALA A 282 7.72 -1.54 -10.46
C ALA A 282 7.62 -2.78 -11.37
N VAL A 283 6.55 -3.58 -11.24
CA VAL A 283 6.36 -4.81 -12.02
C VAL A 283 5.09 -4.81 -12.88
N VAL A 284 4.11 -3.94 -12.59
CA VAL A 284 2.87 -3.78 -13.38
C VAL A 284 3.13 -3.77 -14.90
N PRO A 285 4.08 -3.00 -15.45
CA PRO A 285 4.32 -3.00 -16.90
C PRO A 285 4.71 -4.37 -17.47
N ALA A 286 5.43 -5.19 -16.70
CA ALA A 286 5.85 -6.53 -17.11
C ALA A 286 4.73 -7.57 -16.94
N THR A 287 3.77 -7.33 -16.05
CA THR A 287 2.75 -8.30 -15.63
C THR A 287 1.33 -7.94 -16.09
N ALA A 288 1.12 -6.75 -16.66
CA ALA A 288 -0.20 -6.18 -16.94
C ALA A 288 -1.14 -7.14 -17.67
N GLY A 289 -0.63 -7.87 -18.66
CA GLY A 289 -1.43 -8.82 -19.44
C GLY A 289 -1.98 -9.99 -18.62
N THR A 290 -1.32 -10.38 -17.53
CA THR A 290 -1.71 -11.53 -16.69
C THR A 290 -2.42 -11.10 -15.41
N LEU A 291 -2.15 -9.90 -14.91
CA LEU A 291 -2.77 -9.38 -13.68
C LEU A 291 -4.31 -9.40 -13.76
N THR A 292 -4.88 -9.07 -14.92
CA THR A 292 -6.32 -9.05 -15.13
C THR A 292 -6.82 -10.20 -16.02
N ALA A 293 -5.94 -11.11 -16.43
CA ALA A 293 -6.31 -12.21 -17.31
C ALA A 293 -7.21 -13.24 -16.61
N GLY A 294 -8.11 -13.80 -17.40
CA GLY A 294 -8.87 -14.98 -17.03
C GLY A 294 -7.96 -16.18 -16.77
N LEU A 295 -8.22 -16.97 -15.72
CA LEU A 295 -7.56 -18.26 -15.51
C LEU A 295 -8.31 -19.36 -16.27
N PRO A 296 -7.71 -20.00 -17.29
CA PRO A 296 -8.36 -21.08 -18.01
C PRO A 296 -8.42 -22.35 -17.15
N GLU A 297 -9.62 -22.85 -16.93
CA GLU A 297 -9.87 -24.03 -16.11
C GLU A 297 -10.82 -25.00 -16.80
N LEU A 298 -10.59 -26.29 -16.58
CA LEU A 298 -11.57 -27.34 -16.83
C LEU A 298 -12.34 -27.59 -15.54
N VAL A 299 -13.62 -27.29 -15.60
CA VAL A 299 -14.62 -27.52 -14.57
C VAL A 299 -15.22 -28.90 -14.77
N THR A 300 -15.23 -29.73 -13.73
CA THR A 300 -15.87 -31.04 -13.73
C THR A 300 -16.96 -31.08 -12.67
N SER A 301 -18.22 -31.07 -13.12
CA SER A 301 -19.41 -31.05 -12.27
C SER A 301 -20.00 -32.45 -12.13
N SER A 302 -20.11 -32.94 -10.91
CA SER A 302 -20.71 -34.24 -10.57
C SER A 302 -22.00 -34.03 -9.80
N TYR A 303 -23.10 -34.64 -10.23
CA TYR A 303 -24.42 -34.47 -9.61
C TYR A 303 -24.86 -35.76 -8.91
N ALA A 304 -25.40 -35.63 -7.69
CA ALA A 304 -26.00 -36.72 -6.95
C ALA A 304 -27.43 -37.00 -7.47
N SER A 305 -27.54 -37.59 -8.66
CA SER A 305 -28.81 -37.94 -9.28
C SER A 305 -29.09 -39.46 -9.24
N LYS A 306 -30.37 -39.82 -9.33
CA LYS A 306 -30.81 -41.20 -9.58
C LYS A 306 -31.62 -41.23 -10.89
N PRO A 307 -31.10 -41.87 -11.96
CA PRO A 307 -29.83 -42.59 -12.06
C PRO A 307 -28.58 -41.66 -12.02
N PRO A 308 -27.38 -42.19 -11.73
CA PRO A 308 -26.15 -41.39 -11.73
C PRO A 308 -25.89 -40.77 -13.10
N MET A 309 -25.69 -39.45 -13.16
CA MET A 309 -25.26 -38.78 -14.39
C MET A 309 -23.73 -38.81 -14.47
N PRO A 310 -23.15 -38.98 -15.69
CA PRO A 310 -21.71 -38.80 -15.87
C PRO A 310 -21.32 -37.35 -15.54
N PRO A 311 -20.09 -37.10 -15.04
CA PRO A 311 -19.63 -35.74 -14.79
C PRO A 311 -19.67 -34.90 -16.06
N VAL A 312 -20.20 -33.68 -15.94
CA VAL A 312 -20.19 -32.69 -17.02
C VAL A 312 -18.84 -31.96 -16.97
N ARG A 313 -18.25 -31.71 -18.15
CA ARG A 313 -16.94 -31.07 -18.29
C ARG A 313 -17.07 -29.82 -19.14
N GLU A 314 -16.66 -28.68 -18.61
CA GLU A 314 -16.79 -27.38 -19.25
C GLU A 314 -15.49 -26.59 -19.07
N HIS A 315 -15.14 -25.76 -20.04
CA HIS A 315 -14.00 -24.85 -19.92
C HIS A 315 -14.51 -23.49 -19.48
N GLU A 316 -13.95 -22.96 -18.40
CA GLU A 316 -14.27 -21.63 -17.88
C GLU A 316 -13.01 -20.76 -17.78
N GLY A 317 -13.22 -19.45 -17.82
CA GLY A 317 -12.19 -18.44 -17.59
C GLY A 317 -12.55 -17.63 -16.34
N VAL A 318 -11.76 -17.74 -15.29
CA VAL A 318 -11.98 -17.01 -14.03
C VAL A 318 -11.42 -15.60 -14.15
N THR A 319 -12.25 -14.56 -14.14
CA THR A 319 -11.78 -13.16 -14.20
C THR A 319 -10.70 -12.89 -13.15
N ASN A 320 -9.62 -12.20 -13.55
CA ASN A 320 -8.44 -11.97 -12.71
C ASN A 320 -7.84 -13.25 -12.09
N GLY A 321 -8.12 -14.41 -12.68
CA GLY A 321 -7.95 -15.68 -12.00
C GLY A 321 -6.49 -16.05 -11.71
N TYR A 322 -5.53 -15.57 -12.49
CA TYR A 322 -4.11 -15.73 -12.14
C TYR A 322 -3.75 -14.98 -10.85
N SER A 323 -4.25 -13.75 -10.70
CA SER A 323 -4.06 -12.93 -9.51
C SER A 323 -4.80 -13.49 -8.31
N ARG A 324 -6.05 -13.94 -8.50
CA ARG A 324 -6.80 -14.64 -7.44
C ARG A 324 -6.11 -15.94 -7.03
N SER A 325 -5.62 -16.73 -7.98
CA SER A 325 -4.84 -17.93 -7.69
C SER A 325 -3.56 -17.60 -6.92
N LEU A 326 -2.81 -16.57 -7.31
CA LEU A 326 -1.61 -16.14 -6.58
C LEU A 326 -1.93 -15.70 -5.13
N CYS A 327 -2.99 -14.94 -4.96
CA CYS A 327 -3.27 -14.19 -3.73
C CYS A 327 -4.31 -14.82 -2.79
N LEU A 328 -5.17 -15.73 -3.27
CA LEU A 328 -6.34 -16.22 -2.53
C LEU A 328 -6.36 -17.73 -2.30
N TRP A 329 -5.82 -18.57 -3.19
CA TRP A 329 -5.86 -20.04 -2.97
C TRP A 329 -4.62 -20.83 -3.39
N GLY A 330 -3.71 -20.21 -4.12
CA GLY A 330 -2.49 -20.85 -4.57
C GLY A 330 -1.43 -21.05 -3.49
N PRO A 331 -0.37 -21.81 -3.81
CA PRO A 331 0.71 -22.11 -2.88
C PRO A 331 1.56 -20.90 -2.46
N LEU A 332 1.42 -19.78 -3.17
CA LEU A 332 2.10 -18.52 -2.85
C LEU A 332 1.24 -17.53 -2.08
N ASN A 333 0.01 -17.89 -1.75
CA ASN A 333 -0.86 -17.03 -1.00
C ASN A 333 -0.36 -16.85 0.44
N ARG A 334 0.08 -15.63 0.76
CA ARG A 334 0.54 -15.23 2.10
C ARG A 334 -0.23 -14.03 2.67
N TYR A 335 -1.17 -13.47 1.92
CA TYR A 335 -1.77 -12.17 2.20
C TYR A 335 -3.30 -12.25 2.15
N ARG A 336 -3.88 -13.36 2.61
CA ARG A 336 -5.34 -13.50 2.69
C ARG A 336 -5.90 -12.45 3.64
N PRO A 337 -6.92 -11.67 3.23
CA PRO A 337 -7.62 -10.77 4.12
C PRO A 337 -8.03 -11.46 5.41
N GLN A 338 -7.78 -10.83 6.55
CA GLN A 338 -8.35 -11.30 7.81
C GLN A 338 -9.84 -10.91 7.84
N PRO A 339 -10.76 -11.76 8.32
CA PRO A 339 -12.16 -11.38 8.48
C PRO A 339 -12.34 -10.20 9.46
N SER A 340 -13.57 -9.69 9.58
CA SER A 340 -13.95 -8.58 10.47
C SER A 340 -13.48 -8.77 11.90
N SER A 341 -13.17 -7.69 12.58
CA SER A 341 -12.49 -7.74 13.86
C SER A 341 -13.45 -7.56 15.06
N CYS A 342 -13.14 -8.29 16.12
CA CYS A 342 -14.04 -8.66 17.20
C CYS A 342 -13.25 -8.96 18.49
N LEU A 343 -13.98 -9.38 19.52
CA LEU A 343 -13.46 -9.78 20.83
C LEU A 343 -13.73 -11.27 21.08
N GLY A 344 -12.77 -12.00 21.63
CA GLY A 344 -12.92 -13.40 22.02
C GLY A 344 -13.81 -13.58 23.25
N ALA A 345 -14.31 -14.80 23.42
CA ALA A 345 -15.08 -15.20 24.59
C ALA A 345 -14.33 -14.90 25.91
N GLY A 346 -15.09 -14.64 26.98
CA GLY A 346 -14.57 -14.24 28.28
C GLY A 346 -14.10 -12.78 28.36
N THR A 347 -14.16 -12.01 27.27
CA THR A 347 -13.92 -10.57 27.32
C THR A 347 -14.99 -9.90 28.19
N GLY A 348 -14.59 -9.25 29.29
CA GLY A 348 -15.55 -8.64 30.21
C GLY A 348 -16.08 -7.31 29.68
N VAL A 349 -17.38 -7.12 29.67
CA VAL A 349 -18.06 -5.88 29.29
C VAL A 349 -18.56 -5.19 30.55
N LEU A 350 -18.22 -3.91 30.70
CA LEU A 350 -18.71 -3.09 31.82
C LEU A 350 -20.16 -2.68 31.55
N MET A 351 -21.07 -3.21 32.35
CA MET A 351 -22.51 -2.92 32.25
C MET A 351 -22.84 -1.53 32.82
N ALA A 352 -24.01 -0.98 32.46
CA ALA A 352 -24.43 0.35 32.91
C ALA A 352 -24.68 0.45 34.42
N ASP A 353 -24.96 -0.67 35.09
CA ASP A 353 -25.09 -0.77 36.55
C ASP A 353 -23.74 -0.93 37.27
N GLY A 354 -22.63 -1.04 36.53
CA GLY A 354 -21.28 -1.25 37.06
C GLY A 354 -20.87 -2.71 37.25
N SER A 355 -21.76 -3.67 36.97
CA SER A 355 -21.41 -5.09 36.91
C SER A 355 -20.56 -5.41 35.67
N VAL A 356 -19.93 -6.59 35.66
CA VAL A 356 -19.16 -7.10 34.52
C VAL A 356 -19.87 -8.33 33.98
N LYS A 357 -20.18 -8.33 32.69
CA LYS A 357 -20.75 -9.48 31.99
C LYS A 357 -19.77 -9.95 30.92
N PRO A 358 -19.49 -11.26 30.78
CA PRO A 358 -18.68 -11.72 29.65
C PRO A 358 -19.43 -11.45 28.33
N ILE A 359 -18.69 -11.11 27.27
CA ILE A 359 -19.27 -10.61 26.03
C ILE A 359 -20.24 -11.60 25.37
N GLU A 360 -19.95 -12.90 25.47
CA GLU A 360 -20.79 -13.98 24.97
C GLU A 360 -22.16 -14.07 25.65
N ASP A 361 -22.32 -13.45 26.82
CA ASP A 361 -23.58 -13.39 27.59
C ASP A 361 -24.34 -12.08 27.39
N VAL A 362 -23.74 -11.08 26.74
CA VAL A 362 -24.42 -9.83 26.41
C VAL A 362 -25.49 -10.09 25.35
N ARG A 363 -26.66 -9.46 25.50
CA ARG A 363 -27.83 -9.62 24.63
C ARG A 363 -28.30 -8.27 24.11
N ILE A 364 -29.03 -8.30 22.99
CA ILE A 364 -29.74 -7.12 22.47
C ILE A 364 -30.68 -6.59 23.57
N GLY A 365 -30.68 -5.27 23.76
CA GLY A 365 -31.42 -4.57 24.80
C GLY A 365 -30.66 -4.41 26.11
N ASP A 366 -29.54 -5.11 26.32
CA ASP A 366 -28.69 -4.88 27.48
C ASP A 366 -28.12 -3.45 27.48
N GLU A 367 -27.97 -2.88 28.67
CA GLU A 367 -27.38 -1.56 28.87
C GLU A 367 -25.91 -1.66 29.32
N VAL A 368 -25.01 -1.10 28.53
CA VAL A 368 -23.57 -1.09 28.77
C VAL A 368 -23.06 0.31 29.11
N ARG A 369 -21.93 0.39 29.80
CA ARG A 369 -21.25 1.67 30.01
C ARG A 369 -20.58 2.10 28.71
N SER A 370 -20.83 3.35 28.33
CA SER A 370 -20.23 4.03 27.19
C SER A 370 -19.56 5.34 27.62
N GLY A 371 -18.74 5.93 26.76
CA GLY A 371 -18.09 7.22 27.01
C GLY A 371 -19.08 8.37 27.26
N GLY A 372 -20.29 8.29 26.67
CA GLY A 372 -21.37 9.27 26.86
C GLY A 372 -22.35 8.96 28.01
N GLY A 373 -22.16 7.87 28.76
CA GLY A 373 -23.11 7.42 29.78
C GLY A 373 -23.54 5.97 29.57
N THR A 374 -24.85 5.74 29.45
CA THR A 374 -25.43 4.43 29.15
C THR A 374 -25.62 4.28 27.65
N GLY A 375 -25.24 3.12 27.10
CA GLY A 375 -25.55 2.71 25.74
C GLY A 375 -26.36 1.42 25.73
N THR A 376 -27.27 1.27 24.77
CA THR A 376 -28.08 0.06 24.60
C THR A 376 -27.50 -0.79 23.49
N VAL A 377 -27.29 -2.08 23.73
CA VAL A 377 -26.85 -3.04 22.71
C VAL A 377 -27.99 -3.23 21.71
N VAL A 378 -27.74 -2.88 20.44
CA VAL A 378 -28.73 -3.03 19.35
C VAL A 378 -28.40 -4.19 18.42
N LEU A 379 -27.15 -4.66 18.44
CA LEU A 379 -26.70 -5.84 17.72
C LEU A 379 -25.58 -6.53 18.51
N ALA A 380 -25.55 -7.86 18.48
CA ALA A 380 -24.47 -8.67 19.04
C ALA A 380 -24.02 -9.68 17.98
N GLU A 381 -22.91 -9.39 17.32
CA GLU A 381 -22.37 -10.19 16.23
C GLU A 381 -21.59 -11.39 16.76
N ARG A 382 -21.56 -12.49 15.99
CA ARG A 382 -20.90 -13.75 16.39
C ARG A 382 -20.12 -14.43 15.26
N PRO A 383 -19.23 -13.75 14.52
CA PRO A 383 -18.49 -14.39 13.43
C PRO A 383 -17.48 -15.42 13.97
N GLY A 384 -17.08 -16.36 13.11
CA GLY A 384 -16.04 -17.34 13.45
C GLY A 384 -14.65 -16.70 13.62
N ARG A 385 -13.85 -17.18 14.57
CA ARG A 385 -12.46 -16.77 14.80
C ARG A 385 -11.54 -17.15 13.63
N LEU A 386 -11.83 -18.26 12.94
CA LEU A 386 -11.15 -18.67 11.70
C LEU A 386 -9.62 -18.74 11.80
N GLY A 387 -9.10 -19.17 12.95
CA GLY A 387 -7.66 -19.31 13.18
C GLY A 387 -6.89 -17.99 13.33
N ARG A 388 -7.57 -16.89 13.67
CA ARG A 388 -6.91 -15.61 13.96
C ARG A 388 -6.27 -15.58 15.36
N PRO A 389 -5.09 -14.96 15.54
CA PRO A 389 -4.60 -14.64 16.87
C PRO A 389 -5.48 -13.59 17.55
N LEU A 390 -5.61 -13.69 18.87
CA LEU A 390 -6.24 -12.66 19.71
C LEU A 390 -5.17 -11.97 20.54
N TYR A 391 -5.41 -10.71 20.89
CA TYR A 391 -4.45 -9.85 21.56
C TYR A 391 -5.02 -9.35 22.87
N SER A 392 -4.26 -9.53 23.95
CA SER A 392 -4.58 -8.96 25.25
C SER A 392 -3.71 -7.77 25.59
N VAL A 393 -4.32 -6.74 26.18
CA VAL A 393 -3.67 -5.51 26.63
C VAL A 393 -3.48 -5.56 28.14
N ASN A 394 -2.27 -5.33 28.64
CA ASN A 394 -1.99 -5.24 30.09
C ASN A 394 -2.38 -6.48 30.91
N GLY A 395 -2.56 -7.64 30.28
CA GLY A 395 -3.11 -8.83 30.94
C GLY A 395 -4.59 -8.70 31.35
N LEU A 396 -5.30 -7.70 30.82
CA LEU A 396 -6.75 -7.58 30.97
C LEU A 396 -7.45 -8.72 30.23
N ALA A 397 -8.66 -9.07 30.67
CA ALA A 397 -9.58 -9.95 29.95
C ALA A 397 -10.20 -9.22 28.74
N VAL A 398 -9.35 -8.81 27.80
CA VAL A 398 -9.72 -8.31 26.48
C VAL A 398 -8.95 -9.15 25.49
N PHE A 399 -9.65 -9.90 24.65
CA PHE A 399 -9.02 -10.74 23.63
C PHE A 399 -9.43 -10.24 22.25
N ALA A 400 -8.78 -9.19 21.77
CA ALA A 400 -9.17 -8.54 20.53
C ALA A 400 -8.46 -9.15 19.32
N THR A 401 -9.13 -9.25 18.18
CA THR A 401 -8.43 -9.51 16.91
C THR A 401 -7.53 -8.32 16.53
N ALA A 402 -6.60 -8.53 15.60
CA ALA A 402 -5.59 -7.51 15.26
C ALA A 402 -6.19 -6.16 14.81
N GLY A 403 -7.32 -6.20 14.09
CA GLY A 403 -7.99 -5.00 13.57
C GLY A 403 -8.84 -4.23 14.58
N HIS A 404 -8.98 -4.67 15.83
CA HIS A 404 -10.07 -4.17 16.67
C HIS A 404 -9.83 -2.74 17.12
N PRO A 405 -10.81 -1.83 16.95
CA PRO A 405 -10.61 -0.42 17.25
C PRO A 405 -10.70 -0.16 18.77
N PHE A 406 -9.56 0.16 19.36
CA PHE A 406 -9.48 0.75 20.70
C PHE A 406 -9.52 2.28 20.60
N ARG A 407 -10.22 2.95 21.50
CA ARG A 407 -10.19 4.43 21.55
C ARG A 407 -8.93 4.93 22.24
N SER A 408 -8.26 5.87 21.58
CA SER A 408 -7.09 6.54 22.10
C SER A 408 -7.47 7.78 22.91
N ALA A 409 -6.81 7.99 24.04
CA ALA A 409 -6.90 9.23 24.79
C ALA A 409 -6.10 10.38 24.14
N GLU A 410 -5.22 10.06 23.18
CA GLU A 410 -4.34 11.01 22.49
C GLU A 410 -3.94 10.58 21.07
N GLY A 411 -3.60 11.53 20.20
CA GLY A 411 -3.17 11.23 18.83
C GLY A 411 -4.33 10.87 17.89
N PRO A 412 -4.17 9.85 17.02
CA PRO A 412 -5.27 9.21 16.27
C PRO A 412 -6.38 8.77 17.21
N LEU A 413 -7.65 8.94 16.83
CA LEU A 413 -8.79 8.58 17.68
C LEU A 413 -8.83 7.07 17.96
N ARG A 414 -8.39 6.26 17.01
CA ARG A 414 -8.43 4.79 17.11
C ARG A 414 -7.03 4.19 17.09
N ARG A 415 -6.90 3.06 17.76
CA ARG A 415 -5.70 2.23 17.85
C ARG A 415 -6.08 0.80 17.53
N ALA A 416 -5.29 0.12 16.71
CA ALA A 416 -5.42 -1.30 16.46
C ALA A 416 -4.04 -1.94 16.41
N VAL A 417 -3.93 -3.24 16.71
CA VAL A 417 -2.65 -3.95 16.57
C VAL A 417 -2.22 -3.96 15.11
N ASP A 418 -3.18 -4.15 14.21
CA ASP A 418 -3.05 -3.95 12.77
C ASP A 418 -3.95 -2.79 12.31
N PRO A 419 -3.40 -1.57 12.20
CA PRO A 419 -4.16 -0.39 11.79
C PRO A 419 -4.61 -0.45 10.32
N TRP A 420 -3.92 -1.21 9.47
CA TRP A 420 -4.30 -1.37 8.07
C TRP A 420 -5.50 -2.29 7.93
N ASN A 421 -5.54 -3.38 8.70
CA ASN A 421 -6.70 -4.26 8.72
C ASN A 421 -7.96 -3.48 9.17
N LEU A 422 -7.85 -2.64 10.21
CA LEU A 422 -8.96 -1.75 10.61
C LEU A 422 -9.34 -0.76 9.51
N ALA A 423 -8.34 -0.10 8.91
CA ALA A 423 -8.60 0.87 7.85
C ALA A 423 -9.28 0.24 6.63
N ASP A 424 -9.01 -1.03 6.32
CA ASP A 424 -9.63 -1.78 5.24
C ASP A 424 -11.00 -2.34 5.60
N ALA A 425 -11.18 -2.87 6.81
CA ALA A 425 -12.46 -3.37 7.29
C ALA A 425 -13.50 -2.25 7.38
N VAL A 426 -13.11 -1.09 7.91
CA VAL A 426 -14.01 0.06 8.10
C VAL A 426 -13.37 1.36 7.60
N PRO A 427 -13.31 1.59 6.26
CA PRO A 427 -12.63 2.74 5.66
C PRO A 427 -13.17 4.12 6.07
N THR A 428 -14.32 4.19 6.74
CA THR A 428 -14.83 5.46 7.29
C THR A 428 -14.13 5.87 8.57
N MET A 429 -13.53 4.93 9.31
CA MET A 429 -12.89 5.21 10.60
C MET A 429 -11.55 5.96 10.47
N ILE A 430 -10.93 5.93 9.29
CA ILE A 430 -9.64 6.60 9.01
C ILE A 430 -9.72 8.12 9.14
N ALA A 431 -10.92 8.69 9.04
CA ALA A 431 -11.22 10.11 9.19
C ALA A 431 -10.52 10.80 10.36
N ASP A 432 -10.68 10.21 11.55
CA ASP A 432 -10.20 10.73 12.83
C ASP A 432 -8.87 10.07 13.24
N GLY A 433 -8.26 9.33 12.31
CA GLY A 433 -6.97 8.67 12.47
C GLY A 433 -7.07 7.27 13.05
N ILE A 434 -6.28 6.36 12.48
CA ILE A 434 -6.03 5.01 12.99
C ILE A 434 -4.52 4.87 13.20
N GLY A 435 -4.12 4.67 14.45
CA GLY A 435 -2.73 4.44 14.85
C GLY A 435 -2.45 3.01 15.28
N SER A 436 -1.18 2.68 15.48
CA SER A 436 -0.79 1.36 15.98
C SER A 436 -1.03 1.27 17.49
N LEU A 437 -1.48 0.11 17.96
CA LEU A 437 -1.59 -0.22 19.38
C LEU A 437 -0.26 -0.83 19.84
N GLY A 438 0.49 -0.08 20.65
CA GLY A 438 1.79 -0.49 21.16
C GLY A 438 2.05 -0.01 22.58
N VAL A 439 3.15 -0.48 23.17
CA VAL A 439 3.59 -0.05 24.51
C VAL A 439 3.79 1.48 24.52
N GLY A 440 3.28 2.12 25.57
CA GLY A 440 3.32 3.58 25.74
C GLY A 440 2.05 4.29 25.27
N VAL A 441 1.23 3.68 24.40
CA VAL A 441 -0.05 4.24 23.97
C VAL A 441 -0.99 4.42 25.16
N ARG A 442 -1.76 5.51 25.17
CA ARG A 442 -2.78 5.78 26.19
C ARG A 442 -4.16 5.63 25.58
N LEU A 443 -4.91 4.63 26.05
CA LEU A 443 -6.28 4.38 25.65
C LEU A 443 -7.26 5.11 26.57
N ASP A 444 -8.42 5.48 26.06
CA ASP A 444 -9.54 5.83 26.92
C ASP A 444 -9.93 4.60 27.75
N GLY A 445 -10.24 4.80 29.03
CA GLY A 445 -10.53 3.69 29.92
C GLY A 445 -11.39 4.05 31.10
N TYR A 446 -11.69 3.04 31.91
CA TYR A 446 -12.53 3.13 33.10
C TYR A 446 -11.91 2.29 34.20
N GLY A 447 -11.69 2.91 35.36
CA GLY A 447 -11.10 2.26 36.53
C GLY A 447 -11.94 2.45 37.80
N PRO A 448 -11.39 2.09 38.97
CA PRO A 448 -12.07 2.24 40.26
C PRO A 448 -12.46 3.69 40.58
N ASP A 449 -11.67 4.64 40.08
CA ASP A 449 -11.88 6.09 40.28
C ASP A 449 -12.74 6.73 39.17
N GLY A 450 -13.29 5.91 38.25
CA GLY A 450 -14.10 6.37 37.12
C GLY A 450 -13.34 6.44 35.78
N PRO A 451 -13.80 7.27 34.82
CA PRO A 451 -13.19 7.36 33.50
C PRO A 451 -11.79 7.99 33.56
N GLY A 452 -10.84 7.39 32.86
CA GLY A 452 -9.46 7.85 32.84
C GLY A 452 -8.58 7.04 31.88
N PRO A 453 -7.44 7.59 31.46
CA PRO A 453 -6.60 6.95 30.46
C PRO A 453 -5.87 5.72 31.01
N VAL A 454 -5.82 4.65 30.22
CA VAL A 454 -5.07 3.41 30.51
C VAL A 454 -3.84 3.37 29.63
N THR A 455 -2.65 3.36 30.24
CA THR A 455 -1.39 3.21 29.49
C THR A 455 -1.15 1.75 29.15
N VAL A 456 -0.92 1.47 27.87
CA VAL A 456 -0.53 0.16 27.36
C VAL A 456 0.92 -0.11 27.78
N ARG A 457 1.12 -1.16 28.58
CA ARG A 457 2.42 -1.66 29.06
C ARG A 457 2.82 -2.94 28.34
N THR A 458 1.82 -3.73 27.94
CA THR A 458 2.01 -4.98 27.19
C THR A 458 0.89 -5.17 26.19
N VAL A 459 1.23 -5.76 25.05
CA VAL A 459 0.31 -6.33 24.07
C VAL A 459 0.80 -7.76 23.85
N THR A 460 -0.03 -8.75 24.16
CA THR A 460 0.34 -10.16 24.10
C THR A 460 -0.53 -10.87 23.08
N ALA A 461 0.08 -11.52 22.09
CA ALA A 461 -0.61 -12.34 21.11
C ALA A 461 -0.90 -13.74 21.70
N HIS A 462 -2.09 -14.25 21.42
CA HIS A 462 -2.57 -15.57 21.78
C HIS A 462 -2.96 -16.29 20.51
N GLU A 463 -2.10 -17.22 20.09
CA GLU A 463 -2.37 -18.06 18.92
C GLU A 463 -3.58 -18.97 19.21
N PRO A 464 -4.43 -19.23 18.21
CA PRO A 464 -5.54 -20.17 18.37
C PRO A 464 -5.03 -21.59 18.55
N ASP A 465 -5.71 -22.39 19.37
CA ASP A 465 -5.52 -23.84 19.34
C ASP A 465 -6.07 -24.37 18.00
N PRO A 466 -5.31 -25.19 17.23
CA PRO A 466 -5.82 -25.82 16.02
C PRO A 466 -7.14 -26.60 16.22
N ALA A 467 -7.41 -27.10 17.43
CA ALA A 467 -8.67 -27.76 17.78
C ALA A 467 -9.87 -26.79 17.91
N GLU A 468 -9.60 -25.48 18.05
CA GLU A 468 -10.57 -24.42 18.29
C GLU A 468 -10.84 -23.57 17.04
N TYR A 469 -10.59 -24.09 15.83
CA TYR A 469 -10.80 -23.35 14.58
C TYR A 469 -12.24 -22.83 14.40
N GLY A 470 -13.22 -23.51 15.04
CA GLY A 470 -14.62 -23.12 15.07
C GLY A 470 -15.04 -22.21 16.23
N GLU A 471 -14.09 -21.69 17.04
CA GLU A 471 -14.40 -20.68 18.07
C GLU A 471 -15.07 -19.46 17.43
N VAL A 472 -16.01 -18.83 18.12
CA VAL A 472 -16.63 -17.57 17.69
C VAL A 472 -16.02 -16.38 18.43
N VAL A 473 -16.00 -15.24 17.77
CA VAL A 473 -15.67 -13.94 18.35
C VAL A 473 -16.93 -13.06 18.31
N TYR A 474 -16.92 -11.98 19.08
CA TYR A 474 -18.09 -11.17 19.36
C TYR A 474 -17.82 -9.69 19.11
N ASP A 475 -18.81 -8.97 18.60
CA ASP A 475 -18.80 -7.51 18.61
C ASP A 475 -20.19 -6.98 18.99
N LEU A 476 -20.24 -5.78 19.58
CA LEU A 476 -21.46 -5.17 20.08
C LEU A 476 -21.67 -3.82 19.42
N VAL A 477 -22.73 -3.69 18.63
CA VAL A 477 -23.18 -2.38 18.17
C VAL A 477 -24.02 -1.74 19.27
N VAL A 478 -23.56 -0.60 19.77
CA VAL A 478 -24.19 0.11 20.89
C VAL A 478 -24.79 1.42 20.42
N ALA A 479 -26.10 1.57 20.62
CA ALA A 479 -26.77 2.84 20.45
C ALA A 479 -26.58 3.70 21.70
N THR A 480 -25.91 4.84 21.55
CA THR A 480 -25.86 5.89 22.58
C THR A 480 -26.80 7.01 22.17
N GLY A 481 -27.60 7.53 23.10
CA GLY A 481 -28.48 8.67 22.83
C GLY A 481 -27.75 9.85 22.16
N ASP A 482 -28.47 10.62 21.33
CA ASP A 482 -28.04 11.79 20.55
C ASP A 482 -26.56 11.82 20.12
N ARG A 483 -26.26 11.16 18.98
CA ARG A 483 -25.03 11.31 18.18
C ARG A 483 -23.70 10.94 18.86
N GLY A 484 -23.74 10.24 20.00
CA GLY A 484 -22.53 9.65 20.57
C GLY A 484 -21.95 8.55 19.67
N HIS A 485 -20.62 8.41 19.65
CA HIS A 485 -19.98 7.26 19.02
C HIS A 485 -20.28 6.01 19.86
N GLY A 486 -20.78 4.94 19.23
CA GLY A 486 -21.30 3.70 19.84
C GLY A 486 -20.27 2.77 20.49
N GLY A 487 -19.26 3.32 21.16
CA GLY A 487 -18.23 2.54 21.85
C GLY A 487 -18.64 2.18 23.27
N TYR A 488 -18.01 1.15 23.81
CA TYR A 488 -18.26 0.60 25.15
C TYR A 488 -16.93 0.26 25.83
N TYR A 489 -16.99 -0.09 27.11
CA TYR A 489 -15.79 -0.44 27.88
C TYR A 489 -15.65 -1.97 28.01
N ALA A 490 -14.49 -2.49 27.58
CA ALA A 490 -14.14 -3.91 27.62
C ALA A 490 -12.88 -4.15 28.50
N GLY A 491 -12.82 -5.30 29.17
CA GLY A 491 -11.73 -5.72 30.05
C GLY A 491 -12.20 -6.22 31.40
N GLY A 492 -11.58 -5.73 32.47
CA GLY A 492 -11.97 -6.03 33.84
C GLY A 492 -11.01 -6.94 34.61
N PRO A 493 -11.37 -7.29 35.87
CA PRO A 493 -12.62 -6.88 36.52
C PRO A 493 -12.61 -5.43 37.02
N THR A 494 -11.45 -4.80 37.20
CA THR A 494 -11.34 -3.45 37.80
C THR A 494 -10.90 -2.36 36.84
N THR A 495 -10.43 -2.72 35.65
CA THR A 495 -9.91 -1.78 34.66
C THR A 495 -10.37 -2.19 33.27
N PHE A 496 -10.93 -1.23 32.55
CA PHE A 496 -11.50 -1.42 31.23
C PHE A 496 -10.91 -0.39 30.27
N VAL A 497 -10.89 -0.73 28.99
CA VAL A 497 -10.49 0.15 27.89
C VAL A 497 -11.69 0.35 26.97
N ALA A 498 -11.81 1.55 26.42
CA ALA A 498 -12.88 1.85 25.47
C ALA A 498 -12.57 1.25 24.10
N VAL A 499 -13.56 0.56 23.53
CA VAL A 499 -13.52 -0.05 22.20
C VAL A 499 -14.70 0.46 21.37
N ASP A 500 -14.55 0.45 20.05
CA ASP A 500 -15.62 0.74 19.10
C ASP A 500 -16.13 -0.55 18.43
N ALA A 501 -17.39 -0.53 17.99
CA ALA A 501 -17.90 -1.55 17.07
C ALA A 501 -17.40 -1.29 15.65
N GLU A 502 -17.29 -2.34 14.82
CA GLU A 502 -16.86 -2.25 13.42
C GLU A 502 -17.93 -1.80 12.43
N SER A 503 -18.80 -0.91 12.88
CA SER A 503 -19.77 -0.25 12.02
C SER A 503 -19.15 0.96 11.33
N ALA A 504 -19.47 1.16 10.04
CA ALA A 504 -19.16 2.42 9.38
C ALA A 504 -19.76 3.61 10.15
N ASP A 505 -19.07 4.75 10.13
CA ASP A 505 -19.61 6.00 10.65
C ASP A 505 -20.41 6.70 9.53
N PRO A 506 -21.76 6.63 9.54
CA PRO A 506 -22.59 7.20 8.49
C PRO A 506 -22.50 8.74 8.43
N PHE A 507 -21.99 9.38 9.49
CA PHE A 507 -21.79 10.83 9.52
C PHE A 507 -20.45 11.25 8.92
N HIS A 508 -19.51 10.32 8.72
CA HIS A 508 -18.27 10.62 8.02
C HIS A 508 -18.43 10.49 6.51
N ASP A 509 -19.02 9.40 6.04
CA ASP A 509 -19.13 9.07 4.62
C ASP A 509 -20.56 8.72 4.23
N THR A 510 -21.45 9.69 4.38
CA THR A 510 -22.88 9.51 4.13
C THR A 510 -23.18 8.99 2.72
N ALA A 511 -22.40 9.39 1.71
CA ALA A 511 -22.62 8.93 0.34
C ALA A 511 -22.34 7.43 0.22
N SER A 512 -21.19 6.95 0.70
CA SER A 512 -20.89 5.51 0.68
C SER A 512 -21.87 4.72 1.53
N THR A 513 -22.26 5.21 2.72
CA THR A 513 -23.29 4.55 3.54
C THR A 513 -24.62 4.43 2.79
N LEU A 514 -25.09 5.51 2.15
CA LEU A 514 -26.34 5.47 1.37
C LEU A 514 -26.24 4.46 0.22
N ALA A 515 -25.09 4.38 -0.44
CA ALA A 515 -24.86 3.41 -1.51
C ALA A 515 -24.85 1.96 -0.98
N VAL A 516 -24.17 1.70 0.14
CA VAL A 516 -24.14 0.36 0.77
C VAL A 516 -25.55 -0.06 1.20
N VAL A 517 -26.28 0.79 1.92
CA VAL A 517 -27.66 0.50 2.35
C VAL A 517 -28.56 0.22 1.13
N ALA A 518 -28.44 1.02 0.08
CA ALA A 518 -29.21 0.81 -1.15
C ALA A 518 -28.82 -0.49 -1.88
N ALA A 519 -27.57 -0.93 -1.81
CA ALA A 519 -27.15 -2.22 -2.35
C ALA A 519 -27.72 -3.39 -1.52
N MET A 520 -27.69 -3.28 -0.21
CA MET A 520 -28.25 -4.28 0.70
C MET A 520 -29.77 -4.45 0.49
N ASP A 521 -30.52 -3.34 0.40
CA ASP A 521 -31.97 -3.34 0.14
C ASP A 521 -32.35 -4.15 -1.11
N VAL A 522 -31.47 -4.17 -2.11
CA VAL A 522 -31.68 -4.94 -3.35
C VAL A 522 -31.18 -6.38 -3.23
N ALA A 523 -30.03 -6.62 -2.61
CA ALA A 523 -29.33 -7.90 -2.68
C ALA A 523 -29.62 -8.87 -1.54
N LEU A 524 -30.02 -8.38 -0.36
CA LEU A 524 -30.01 -9.16 0.88
C LEU A 524 -30.85 -10.44 0.81
N GLU A 525 -32.07 -10.37 0.26
CA GLU A 525 -32.91 -11.57 0.11
C GLU A 525 -32.26 -12.61 -0.80
N SER A 526 -31.65 -12.20 -1.91
CA SER A 526 -30.95 -13.15 -2.79
C SER A 526 -29.71 -13.73 -2.12
N VAL A 527 -29.02 -12.97 -1.27
CA VAL A 527 -27.91 -13.48 -0.46
C VAL A 527 -28.42 -14.52 0.56
N ARG A 528 -29.51 -14.23 1.28
CA ARG A 528 -30.14 -15.16 2.22
C ARG A 528 -30.62 -16.47 1.58
N GLU A 529 -31.05 -16.40 0.32
CA GLU A 529 -31.56 -17.56 -0.42
C GLU A 529 -30.46 -18.43 -1.05
N HIS A 530 -29.30 -17.86 -1.34
CA HIS A 530 -28.31 -18.49 -2.23
C HIS A 530 -26.88 -18.55 -1.70
N VAL A 531 -26.59 -17.94 -0.56
CA VAL A 531 -25.27 -17.99 0.08
C VAL A 531 -25.38 -18.80 1.36
N ASP A 532 -24.70 -19.94 1.41
CA ASP A 532 -24.78 -20.86 2.55
C ASP A 532 -23.94 -20.35 3.73
N ASP A 533 -22.69 -19.94 3.49
CA ASP A 533 -21.81 -19.35 4.49
C ASP A 533 -21.42 -17.91 4.09
N PRO A 534 -22.18 -16.89 4.54
CA PRO A 534 -21.92 -15.51 4.12
C PRO A 534 -20.56 -14.99 4.57
N HIS A 535 -19.93 -15.57 5.60
CA HIS A 535 -18.60 -15.14 6.05
C HIS A 535 -17.46 -15.71 5.21
N ALA A 536 -17.68 -16.87 4.59
CA ALA A 536 -16.70 -17.48 3.68
C ALA A 536 -16.88 -16.98 2.25
N ASP A 537 -18.13 -16.84 1.79
CA ASP A 537 -18.44 -16.75 0.36
C ASP A 537 -18.56 -15.30 -0.13
N LEU A 538 -19.08 -14.37 0.68
CA LEU A 538 -19.45 -13.03 0.21
C LEU A 538 -18.25 -12.22 -0.26
N LEU A 539 -17.13 -12.25 0.47
CA LEU A 539 -15.94 -11.50 0.08
C LEU A 539 -15.42 -11.93 -1.30
N ASP A 540 -15.45 -13.23 -1.59
CA ASP A 540 -15.02 -13.78 -2.88
C ASP A 540 -15.98 -13.41 -4.01
N ILE A 541 -17.29 -13.44 -3.74
CA ILE A 541 -18.37 -13.04 -4.66
C ILE A 541 -18.28 -11.54 -4.97
N LEU A 542 -18.07 -10.71 -3.95
CA LEU A 542 -17.98 -9.25 -4.09
C LEU A 542 -16.72 -8.84 -4.85
N GLY A 543 -15.61 -9.56 -4.67
CA GLY A 543 -14.38 -9.35 -5.44
C GLY A 543 -14.50 -9.71 -6.93
N ASP A 544 -15.53 -10.47 -7.32
CA ASP A 544 -15.82 -10.84 -8.71
C ASP A 544 -16.72 -9.84 -9.44
N LEU A 545 -17.28 -8.85 -8.74
CA LEU A 545 -18.22 -7.91 -9.35
C LEU A 545 -17.48 -6.96 -10.29
N ASP A 546 -17.90 -6.96 -11.55
CA ASP A 546 -17.53 -5.92 -12.51
C ASP A 546 -18.30 -4.65 -12.19
N LEU A 547 -17.60 -3.66 -11.65
CA LEU A 547 -18.15 -2.36 -11.31
C LEU A 547 -18.15 -1.39 -12.50
N SER A 548 -17.67 -1.81 -13.66
CA SER A 548 -17.70 -0.97 -14.86
C SER A 548 -19.16 -0.61 -15.20
N GLY A 549 -19.44 0.69 -15.23
CA GLY A 549 -20.78 1.23 -15.49
C GLY A 549 -21.65 1.53 -14.25
N ILE A 550 -21.17 1.27 -13.02
CA ILE A 550 -21.85 1.76 -11.82
C ILE A 550 -21.84 3.30 -11.80
N GLY A 551 -22.98 3.91 -11.47
CA GLY A 551 -23.17 5.35 -11.40
C GLY A 551 -23.57 6.00 -12.73
N GLU A 552 -23.77 5.25 -13.81
CA GLU A 552 -24.15 5.80 -15.12
C GLU A 552 -25.63 6.24 -15.24
N ALA A 553 -26.52 5.70 -14.41
CA ALA A 553 -27.94 6.03 -14.46
C ALA A 553 -28.27 7.16 -13.47
N ALA A 554 -28.65 8.33 -13.99
CA ALA A 554 -29.33 9.35 -13.21
C ALA A 554 -30.81 8.95 -13.06
N GLY A 555 -31.20 8.42 -11.91
CA GLY A 555 -32.59 8.03 -11.69
C GLY A 555 -32.79 7.14 -10.47
N GLY A 556 -33.16 7.77 -9.35
CA GLY A 556 -33.52 7.09 -8.11
C GLY A 556 -34.08 8.11 -7.13
N THR A 557 -35.33 8.51 -7.31
CA THR A 557 -35.97 9.44 -6.36
C THR A 557 -36.44 8.64 -5.14
N GLY A 558 -35.64 8.63 -4.08
CA GLY A 558 -36.00 8.00 -2.81
C GLY A 558 -34.77 7.76 -1.94
N ARG A 559 -34.69 8.45 -0.81
CA ARG A 559 -33.65 8.13 0.18
C ARG A 559 -33.99 6.78 0.80
N PRO A 560 -33.06 5.81 0.81
CA PRO A 560 -33.27 4.59 1.56
C PRO A 560 -33.53 4.94 3.02
N GLU A 561 -34.44 4.22 3.65
CA GLU A 561 -34.60 4.28 5.10
C GLU A 561 -33.33 3.69 5.73
N ILE A 562 -32.81 4.34 6.76
CA ILE A 562 -31.66 3.80 7.48
C ILE A 562 -32.13 2.51 8.16
N PRO A 563 -31.48 1.36 7.93
CA PRO A 563 -31.86 0.11 8.54
C PRO A 563 -31.97 0.24 10.06
N GLY A 564 -33.15 -0.06 10.60
CA GLY A 564 -33.32 -0.24 12.04
C GLY A 564 -32.71 -1.58 12.50
N PRO A 565 -32.60 -1.83 13.81
CA PRO A 565 -32.05 -3.09 14.33
C PRO A 565 -32.73 -4.34 13.75
N GLY A 566 -34.04 -4.27 13.50
CA GLY A 566 -34.81 -5.37 12.90
C GLY A 566 -34.36 -5.79 11.49
N TYR A 567 -33.59 -4.96 10.79
CA TYR A 567 -33.02 -5.31 9.49
C TYR A 567 -31.91 -6.37 9.58
N TYR A 568 -31.17 -6.34 10.69
CA TYR A 568 -30.08 -7.29 11.01
C TYR A 568 -30.58 -8.49 11.82
N LEU A 569 -31.89 -8.66 11.91
CA LEU A 569 -32.51 -9.77 12.62
C LEU A 569 -33.34 -10.63 11.67
N ARG A 570 -33.24 -11.95 11.85
CA ARG A 570 -34.08 -12.95 11.20
C ARG A 570 -34.69 -13.83 12.29
N ASP A 571 -36.01 -13.89 12.33
CA ASP A 571 -36.76 -14.61 13.38
C ASP A 571 -36.42 -14.16 14.81
N GLY A 572 -36.00 -12.90 14.98
CA GLY A 572 -35.60 -12.30 16.26
C GLY A 572 -34.17 -12.62 16.70
N GLU A 573 -33.41 -13.37 15.90
CA GLU A 573 -32.00 -13.67 16.11
C GLU A 573 -31.12 -12.89 15.13
N TRP A 574 -29.83 -12.79 15.43
CA TRP A 574 -28.84 -12.15 14.55
C TRP A 574 -28.84 -12.81 13.17
N ASP A 575 -28.95 -12.00 12.13
CA ASP A 575 -28.85 -12.45 10.74
C ASP A 575 -27.41 -12.32 10.22
N PRO A 576 -26.64 -13.42 10.14
CA PRO A 576 -25.25 -13.38 9.68
C PRO A 576 -25.13 -12.86 8.24
N HIS A 577 -26.16 -13.08 7.40
CA HIS A 577 -26.17 -12.61 6.01
C HIS A 577 -26.21 -11.08 5.93
N ALA A 578 -27.04 -10.42 6.74
CA ALA A 578 -27.13 -8.96 6.75
C ALA A 578 -25.84 -8.30 7.25
N SER A 579 -25.30 -8.75 8.39
CA SER A 579 -24.04 -8.22 8.93
C SER A 579 -22.87 -8.43 7.98
N ALA A 580 -22.66 -9.67 7.51
CA ALA A 580 -21.55 -9.98 6.61
C ALA A 580 -21.66 -9.20 5.29
N LEU A 581 -22.86 -9.07 4.73
CA LEU A 581 -23.09 -8.30 3.51
C LEU A 581 -22.74 -6.82 3.70
N GLU A 582 -23.16 -6.19 4.80
CA GLU A 582 -22.79 -4.79 5.07
C GLU A 582 -21.27 -4.65 5.16
N THR A 583 -20.65 -5.45 6.02
CA THR A 583 -19.21 -5.38 6.29
C THR A 583 -18.40 -5.59 5.01
N ASP A 584 -18.73 -6.61 4.22
CA ASP A 584 -17.97 -6.92 3.02
C ASP A 584 -18.24 -5.92 1.88
N LEU A 585 -19.45 -5.35 1.78
CA LEU A 585 -19.72 -4.24 0.86
C LEU A 585 -18.89 -3.00 1.21
N ILE A 586 -18.83 -2.64 2.49
CA ILE A 586 -18.02 -1.51 2.97
C ILE A 586 -16.54 -1.77 2.66
N ARG A 587 -16.05 -2.96 3.01
CA ARG A 587 -14.66 -3.37 2.84
C ARG A 587 -14.23 -3.40 1.38
N ALA A 588 -15.03 -4.06 0.53
CA ALA A 588 -14.69 -4.25 -0.88
C ALA A 588 -14.92 -2.98 -1.71
N HIS A 589 -16.01 -2.28 -1.46
CA HIS A 589 -16.52 -1.26 -2.39
C HIS A 589 -16.70 0.12 -1.77
N GLY A 590 -16.58 0.29 -0.45
CA GLY A 590 -16.83 1.57 0.23
C GLY A 590 -15.97 2.73 -0.31
N ARG A 591 -14.66 2.53 -0.51
CA ARG A 591 -13.79 3.56 -1.10
C ARG A 591 -14.13 3.86 -2.56
N THR A 592 -14.44 2.82 -3.34
CA THR A 592 -14.82 2.96 -4.75
C THR A 592 -16.12 3.75 -4.89
N LEU A 593 -17.14 3.41 -4.08
CA LEU A 593 -18.40 4.14 -4.02
C LEU A 593 -18.21 5.60 -3.61
N ARG A 594 -17.38 5.88 -2.60
CA ARG A 594 -17.00 7.25 -2.20
C ARG A 594 -16.51 8.06 -3.39
N ARG A 595 -15.51 7.53 -4.11
CA ARG A 595 -14.87 8.18 -5.26
C ARG A 595 -15.87 8.43 -6.39
N HIS A 596 -16.68 7.43 -6.72
CA HIS A 596 -17.73 7.57 -7.73
C HIS A 596 -18.76 8.65 -7.37
N CYS A 597 -19.16 8.71 -6.10
CA CYS A 597 -20.14 9.70 -5.63
C CYS A 597 -19.58 11.13 -5.61
N ALA A 598 -18.28 11.30 -5.31
CA ALA A 598 -17.65 12.60 -5.18
C ALA A 598 -17.43 13.31 -6.52
N THR A 599 -16.98 12.59 -7.56
CA THR A 599 -16.49 13.21 -8.78
C THR A 599 -17.48 13.26 -9.95
N GLY A 600 -18.59 12.53 -9.86
CA GLY A 600 -19.45 12.26 -11.01
C GLY A 600 -18.79 11.43 -12.11
N ARG A 601 -19.56 11.06 -13.14
CA ARG A 601 -19.02 10.40 -14.33
C ARG A 601 -18.07 11.36 -15.03
N ARG A 602 -16.86 10.90 -15.32
CA ARG A 602 -15.90 11.61 -16.17
C ARG A 602 -15.80 10.87 -17.50
N ALA A 603 -15.62 11.62 -18.58
CA ALA A 603 -15.37 11.01 -19.88
C ALA A 603 -14.09 10.18 -19.79
N ASP A 604 -14.10 9.01 -20.41
CA ASP A 604 -12.89 8.20 -20.57
C ASP A 604 -11.77 9.08 -21.14
N ALA A 605 -10.55 8.86 -20.65
CA ALA A 605 -9.41 9.59 -21.15
C ALA A 605 -9.25 9.31 -22.65
N ASP A 606 -9.35 10.36 -23.47
CA ASP A 606 -8.95 10.29 -24.87
C ASP A 606 -7.48 9.85 -24.90
N PRO A 607 -7.12 8.71 -25.52
CA PRO A 607 -5.74 8.25 -25.60
C PRO A 607 -4.79 9.28 -26.24
N GLY A 608 -5.32 10.19 -27.07
CA GLY A 608 -4.56 11.31 -27.68
C GLY A 608 -4.67 12.64 -26.93
N GLY A 609 -5.48 12.71 -25.87
CA GLY A 609 -5.69 13.91 -25.07
C GLY A 609 -4.51 14.24 -24.13
N PRO A 610 -4.54 15.42 -23.49
CA PRO A 610 -3.57 15.76 -22.45
C PRO A 610 -3.67 14.76 -21.28
N PHE A 611 -2.55 14.57 -20.60
CA PHE A 611 -2.49 13.71 -19.45
C PHE A 611 -3.02 14.43 -18.21
N THR A 612 -4.23 14.06 -17.81
CA THR A 612 -4.86 14.54 -16.57
C THR A 612 -4.97 13.42 -15.56
N VAL A 613 -4.55 13.71 -14.33
CA VAL A 613 -4.69 12.81 -13.18
C VAL A 613 -5.61 13.45 -12.16
N CYS A 614 -6.61 12.73 -11.69
CA CYS A 614 -7.36 13.10 -10.50
C CYS A 614 -6.69 12.54 -9.27
N LEU A 615 -6.37 13.40 -8.32
CA LEU A 615 -6.10 13.02 -6.95
C LEU A 615 -7.45 12.88 -6.24
N HIS A 616 -7.90 11.65 -6.01
CA HIS A 616 -9.17 11.35 -5.36
C HIS A 616 -9.08 11.53 -3.85
N ASP A 617 -8.27 10.68 -3.23
CA ASP A 617 -8.06 10.68 -1.79
C ASP A 617 -6.61 10.36 -1.40
N VAL A 618 -6.25 10.82 -0.21
CA VAL A 618 -5.04 10.46 0.52
C VAL A 618 -5.45 10.01 1.90
N GLU A 619 -5.13 8.77 2.25
CA GLU A 619 -5.37 8.17 3.56
C GLU A 619 -4.03 7.92 4.24
N LEU A 620 -3.82 8.49 5.42
CA LEU A 620 -2.64 8.34 6.26
C LEU A 620 -2.95 7.38 7.41
N VAL A 621 -2.09 6.40 7.63
CA VAL A 621 -2.27 5.35 8.66
C VAL A 621 -1.08 5.36 9.60
N GLY A 622 -1.29 4.98 10.86
CA GLY A 622 -0.24 4.84 11.87
C GLY A 622 -0.07 6.07 12.75
N ASP A 623 1.11 6.20 13.34
CA ASP A 623 1.42 7.20 14.38
C ASP A 623 1.80 8.57 13.82
N LEU A 624 1.38 8.86 12.59
CA LEU A 624 1.65 10.14 11.97
C LEU A 624 1.00 11.29 12.77
N PRO A 625 1.69 12.45 12.87
CA PRO A 625 1.10 13.62 13.49
C PRO A 625 -0.13 14.08 12.72
N ARG A 626 -1.01 14.76 13.43
CA ARG A 626 -2.18 15.43 12.85
C ARG A 626 -1.76 16.40 11.76
N VAL A 627 -2.22 16.17 10.53
CA VAL A 627 -1.90 17.01 9.37
C VAL A 627 -3.02 18.04 9.14
N ALA A 628 -2.69 19.33 9.31
CA ALA A 628 -3.64 20.42 9.11
C ALA A 628 -3.81 20.77 7.62
N VAL A 629 -2.69 20.85 6.92
CA VAL A 629 -2.60 21.11 5.48
C VAL A 629 -1.65 20.06 4.90
N LEU A 630 -2.12 19.37 3.88
CA LEU A 630 -1.33 18.44 3.10
C LEU A 630 -1.00 19.08 1.76
N GLU A 631 0.28 19.19 1.43
CA GLU A 631 0.73 19.61 0.11
C GLU A 631 1.17 18.38 -0.67
N VAL A 632 0.63 18.18 -1.85
CA VAL A 632 0.98 17.06 -2.74
C VAL A 632 1.67 17.63 -3.96
N GLU A 633 2.97 17.35 -4.08
CA GLU A 633 3.74 17.61 -5.30
C GLU A 633 3.59 16.40 -6.21
N LEU A 634 3.06 16.61 -7.41
CA LEU A 634 3.01 15.61 -8.46
C LEU A 634 3.98 16.01 -9.57
N ARG A 635 4.84 15.08 -9.94
CA ARG A 635 5.92 15.30 -10.89
C ARG A 635 5.87 14.23 -11.96
N VAL A 636 5.64 14.64 -13.20
CA VAL A 636 5.77 13.75 -14.34
C VAL A 636 7.17 13.87 -14.93
N ARG A 637 7.80 12.72 -15.13
CA ARG A 637 9.16 12.58 -15.64
C ARG A 637 9.20 11.69 -16.88
N GLY A 638 9.76 12.18 -17.97
CA GLY A 638 9.96 11.38 -19.19
C GLY A 638 11.18 10.45 -19.08
N ASP A 639 11.17 9.34 -19.82
CA ASP A 639 12.29 8.38 -19.85
C ASP A 639 13.54 8.91 -20.57
N ALA A 640 13.38 9.83 -21.51
CA ALA A 640 14.48 10.47 -22.24
C ALA A 640 14.76 11.83 -21.59
N GLY A 641 15.99 12.04 -21.11
CA GLY A 641 16.43 13.22 -20.34
C GLY A 641 16.37 14.59 -21.05
N ASP A 642 15.56 14.72 -22.11
CA ASP A 642 15.33 15.93 -22.89
C ASP A 642 14.02 16.65 -22.52
N VAL A 643 13.17 16.07 -21.65
CA VAL A 643 11.93 16.72 -21.20
C VAL A 643 12.10 17.16 -19.74
N GLU A 644 11.95 18.46 -19.48
CA GLU A 644 11.91 18.99 -18.11
C GLU A 644 10.78 18.34 -17.31
N ASP A 645 11.05 18.01 -16.05
CA ASP A 645 10.03 17.49 -15.12
C ASP A 645 8.84 18.46 -15.09
N VAL A 646 7.63 17.96 -15.38
CA VAL A 646 6.40 18.74 -15.23
C VAL A 646 5.92 18.60 -13.80
N VAL A 647 6.14 19.64 -13.00
CA VAL A 647 5.73 19.67 -11.58
C VAL A 647 4.40 20.41 -11.41
N ARG A 648 3.53 19.85 -10.58
CA ARG A 648 2.24 20.39 -10.17
C ARG A 648 2.08 20.25 -8.66
N TRP A 649 1.46 21.24 -8.03
CA TRP A 649 1.19 21.23 -6.60
C TRP A 649 -0.31 21.24 -6.36
N VAL A 650 -0.75 20.40 -5.43
CA VAL A 650 -2.11 20.38 -4.92
C VAL A 650 -2.06 20.64 -3.41
N THR A 651 -2.61 21.76 -2.96
CA THR A 651 -2.79 22.02 -1.54
C THR A 651 -4.15 21.51 -1.11
N VAL A 652 -4.14 20.51 -0.23
CA VAL A 652 -5.35 19.86 0.26
C VAL A 652 -5.59 20.31 1.71
N PRO A 653 -6.60 21.17 1.95
CA PRO A 653 -6.99 21.47 3.32
C PRO A 653 -7.61 20.20 3.93
N ALA A 654 -7.49 20.05 5.25
CA ALA A 654 -8.25 19.00 5.94
C ALA A 654 -9.76 19.17 5.65
N VAL A 655 -10.46 18.05 5.45
CA VAL A 655 -11.90 17.97 5.08
C VAL A 655 -12.79 18.64 6.14
N ARG A 656 -12.27 18.88 7.35
CA ARG A 656 -12.94 19.56 8.47
C ARG A 656 -12.03 20.66 9.01
N LYS A 657 -12.55 21.59 9.82
CA LYS A 657 -11.76 22.60 10.56
C LYS A 657 -10.77 21.99 11.59
N ARG A 658 -10.49 20.70 11.50
CA ARG A 658 -9.60 19.94 12.37
C ARG A 658 -8.58 19.22 11.48
N PRO A 659 -7.30 19.22 11.85
CA PRO A 659 -6.30 18.35 11.25
C PRO A 659 -6.79 16.90 11.18
N GLY A 660 -6.43 16.18 10.12
CA GLY A 660 -6.95 14.83 9.86
C GLY A 660 -5.92 13.89 9.25
N TRP A 661 -6.36 12.65 9.04
CA TRP A 661 -5.60 11.57 8.39
C TRP A 661 -6.22 11.14 7.06
N SER A 662 -7.38 11.69 6.71
CA SER A 662 -8.06 11.43 5.44
C SER A 662 -8.31 12.75 4.72
N PHE A 663 -7.96 12.76 3.44
CA PHE A 663 -8.07 13.91 2.56
C PHE A 663 -8.78 13.46 1.28
N THR A 664 -9.84 14.15 0.88
CA THR A 664 -10.59 13.85 -0.35
C THR A 664 -10.58 15.08 -1.27
N PRO A 665 -9.42 15.43 -1.86
CA PRO A 665 -9.31 16.63 -2.69
C PRO A 665 -10.14 16.57 -3.97
N ASP A 666 -10.34 15.38 -4.54
CA ASP A 666 -11.06 15.16 -5.81
C ASP A 666 -10.71 16.21 -6.88
N THR A 667 -9.40 16.37 -7.10
CA THR A 667 -8.83 17.47 -7.88
C THR A 667 -8.09 16.92 -9.10
N ASP A 668 -8.47 17.43 -10.28
CA ASP A 668 -7.75 17.17 -11.52
C ASP A 668 -6.47 17.99 -11.62
N VAL A 669 -5.43 17.32 -12.10
CA VAL A 669 -4.10 17.87 -12.30
C VAL A 669 -3.69 17.58 -13.74
N ASP A 670 -3.67 18.64 -14.55
CA ASP A 670 -3.31 18.58 -15.97
C ASP A 670 -1.80 18.79 -16.17
N PHE A 671 -1.15 17.80 -16.76
CA PHE A 671 0.26 17.82 -17.13
C PHE A 671 0.49 18.14 -18.61
N GLY A 672 -0.56 18.27 -19.41
CA GLY A 672 -0.49 18.45 -20.85
C GLY A 672 -0.07 17.17 -21.58
N PRO A 673 0.39 17.28 -22.84
CA PRO A 673 0.86 16.13 -23.59
C PRO A 673 2.12 15.54 -22.95
N LEU A 674 2.14 14.22 -22.78
CA LEU A 674 3.28 13.49 -22.24
C LEU A 674 3.97 12.62 -23.28
N PRO A 675 5.27 12.30 -23.07
CA PRO A 675 5.92 11.27 -23.87
C PRO A 675 5.25 9.91 -23.64
N SER A 676 5.41 9.01 -24.61
CA SER A 676 4.83 7.65 -24.60
C SER A 676 5.28 6.80 -23.41
N SER A 677 6.41 7.14 -22.80
CA SER A 677 6.87 6.56 -21.54
C SER A 677 7.22 7.68 -20.56
N ALA A 678 6.47 7.73 -19.48
CA ALA A 678 6.66 8.66 -18.39
C ALA A 678 6.37 7.96 -17.06
N PHE A 679 6.93 8.52 -15.99
CA PHE A 679 6.70 8.11 -14.62
C PHE A 679 6.13 9.28 -13.83
N LEU A 680 5.08 9.01 -13.06
CA LEU A 680 4.51 9.96 -12.13
C LEU A 680 5.09 9.68 -10.75
N LEU A 681 5.76 10.69 -10.18
CA LEU A 681 6.24 10.72 -8.81
C LEU A 681 5.34 11.64 -8.00
N GLY A 682 4.96 11.19 -6.81
CA GLY A 682 4.22 12.02 -5.86
C GLY A 682 4.98 12.17 -4.56
N PHE A 683 4.98 13.37 -4.01
CA PHE A 683 5.58 13.69 -2.72
C PHE A 683 4.53 14.38 -1.86
N LEU A 684 4.39 13.92 -0.63
CA LEU A 684 3.50 14.49 0.37
C LEU A 684 4.36 15.35 1.30
N TYR A 685 3.89 16.56 1.58
CA TYR A 685 4.51 17.47 2.52
C TYR A 685 3.51 17.95 3.56
N THR A 686 4.01 18.20 4.76
CA THR A 686 3.29 18.90 5.82
C THR A 686 4.20 19.95 6.42
N GLU A 687 3.73 21.20 6.46
CA GLU A 687 4.52 22.33 6.96
C GLU A 687 5.89 22.46 6.27
N GLY A 688 5.93 22.21 4.95
CA GLY A 688 7.15 22.22 4.15
C GLY A 688 8.13 21.06 4.40
N LYS A 689 7.78 20.08 5.24
CA LYS A 689 8.59 18.89 5.50
C LYS A 689 8.07 17.70 4.69
N PRO A 690 8.95 16.89 4.07
CA PRO A 690 8.52 15.67 3.40
C PRO A 690 7.90 14.72 4.44
N LEU A 691 6.72 14.21 4.09
CA LEU A 691 5.99 13.21 4.86
C LEU A 691 6.19 11.84 4.24
N GLY A 692 6.06 11.73 2.92
CA GLY A 692 6.28 10.47 2.21
C GLY A 692 6.17 10.64 0.70
N ARG A 693 6.34 9.54 -0.03
CA ARG A 693 6.40 9.53 -1.50
C ARG A 693 5.77 8.28 -2.09
N PHE A 694 5.32 8.40 -3.33
CA PHE A 694 4.82 7.28 -4.12
C PHE A 694 5.27 7.45 -5.59
N GLY A 695 5.11 6.40 -6.37
CA GLY A 695 5.47 6.46 -7.79
C GLY A 695 4.81 5.38 -8.62
N LEU A 696 4.43 5.74 -9.85
CA LEU A 696 3.72 4.86 -10.77
C LEU A 696 4.04 5.17 -12.24
N PRO A 697 4.03 4.16 -13.13
CA PRO A 697 4.17 4.38 -14.57
C PRO A 697 2.91 5.04 -15.14
N VAL A 698 3.11 5.95 -16.10
CA VAL A 698 2.03 6.69 -16.77
C VAL A 698 1.28 5.86 -17.83
N SER A 699 1.91 4.79 -18.31
CA SER A 699 1.42 3.98 -19.44
C SER A 699 0.27 3.02 -19.11
N GLY A 700 -0.26 3.03 -17.89
CA GLY A 700 -1.37 2.16 -17.45
C GLY A 700 -2.77 2.73 -17.73
N SER A 701 -3.74 1.84 -17.92
CA SER A 701 -5.17 2.18 -17.98
C SER A 701 -5.76 2.32 -16.58
N GLY A 702 -6.25 3.52 -16.22
CA GLY A 702 -7.14 3.78 -15.07
C GLY A 702 -6.49 3.63 -13.70
N TYR A 703 -5.94 4.72 -13.14
CA TYR A 703 -5.21 4.66 -11.87
C TYR A 703 -6.09 4.21 -10.68
N GLY A 704 -5.42 3.61 -9.69
CA GLY A 704 -6.02 3.02 -8.49
C GLY A 704 -5.30 3.46 -7.21
N GLU A 705 -5.22 2.58 -6.22
CA GLU A 705 -4.62 2.88 -4.91
C GLU A 705 -3.14 2.53 -4.84
N HIS A 706 -2.30 3.53 -4.53
CA HIS A 706 -0.86 3.38 -4.40
C HIS A 706 -0.40 3.64 -2.97
N PHE A 707 0.49 2.80 -2.45
CA PHE A 707 1.10 3.04 -1.15
C PHE A 707 2.01 4.27 -1.16
N VAL A 708 1.96 5.02 -0.06
CA VAL A 708 2.84 6.12 0.26
C VAL A 708 3.89 5.62 1.24
N PHE A 709 5.15 5.77 0.88
CA PHE A 709 6.29 5.34 1.67
C PHE A 709 6.95 6.52 2.37
N GLY A 710 7.23 6.39 3.66
CA GLY A 710 8.10 7.29 4.40
C GLY A 710 9.56 7.20 3.96
N ASP A 711 10.40 8.07 4.49
CA ASP A 711 11.84 8.11 4.19
C ASP A 711 12.59 6.85 4.67
N ASP A 712 12.06 6.19 5.69
CA ASP A 712 12.55 4.90 6.22
C ASP A 712 12.01 3.67 5.45
N GLY A 713 11.14 3.91 4.47
CA GLY A 713 10.48 2.88 3.67
C GLY A 713 9.29 2.21 4.33
N THR A 714 8.84 2.70 5.49
CA THR A 714 7.55 2.28 6.06
C THR A 714 6.41 2.75 5.17
N VAL A 715 5.35 1.97 5.06
CA VAL A 715 4.12 2.42 4.39
C VAL A 715 3.32 3.24 5.39
N ILE A 716 3.16 4.52 5.13
CA ILE A 716 2.54 5.49 6.03
C ILE A 716 1.13 5.90 5.59
N GLY A 717 0.69 5.39 4.44
CA GLY A 717 -0.59 5.76 3.86
C GLY A 717 -0.76 5.22 2.45
N ARG A 718 -1.85 5.64 1.81
CA ARG A 718 -2.16 5.38 0.42
C ARG A 718 -2.71 6.63 -0.24
N VAL A 719 -2.56 6.68 -1.56
CA VAL A 719 -3.13 7.69 -2.43
C VAL A 719 -3.95 7.01 -3.52
N ALA A 720 -5.14 7.52 -3.77
CA ALA A 720 -5.94 7.11 -4.90
C ALA A 720 -5.83 8.13 -6.02
N LEU A 721 -5.35 7.65 -7.17
CA LEU A 721 -5.27 8.44 -8.39
C LEU A 721 -6.27 7.89 -9.40
N GLY A 722 -6.79 8.73 -10.29
CA GLY A 722 -7.62 8.33 -11.44
C GLY A 722 -7.09 8.98 -12.71
N ARG A 723 -7.17 8.30 -13.87
CA ARG A 723 -6.81 8.93 -15.16
C ARG A 723 -8.08 9.45 -15.81
N HIS A 724 -8.12 10.73 -16.17
CA HIS A 724 -9.32 11.34 -16.76
C HIS A 724 -9.03 12.03 -18.08
N GLY A 725 -10.06 12.13 -18.92
CA GLY A 725 -10.05 13.02 -20.08
C GLY A 725 -10.07 14.49 -19.64
N ALA A 726 -9.50 15.37 -20.45
CA ALA A 726 -9.65 16.81 -20.23
C ALA A 726 -11.12 17.19 -20.38
N GLY A 727 -11.75 17.54 -19.26
CA GLY A 727 -13.12 18.02 -19.21
C GLY A 727 -13.42 18.67 -17.87
N PRO A 728 -14.38 19.60 -17.81
CA PRO A 728 -14.82 20.16 -16.54
C PRO A 728 -15.37 19.04 -15.64
N VAL A 729 -14.90 18.97 -14.41
CA VAL A 729 -15.50 18.10 -13.38
C VAL A 729 -16.85 18.70 -13.01
N ASP A 730 -17.93 18.04 -13.39
CA ASP A 730 -19.26 18.35 -12.86
C ASP A 730 -19.31 17.90 -11.39
N ARG A 731 -18.98 18.81 -10.48
CA ARG A 731 -19.10 18.58 -9.04
C ARG A 731 -20.58 18.72 -8.67
N PRO A 732 -21.31 17.62 -8.46
CA PRO A 732 -22.73 17.68 -8.18
C PRO A 732 -22.97 18.43 -6.86
N GLY A 733 -24.08 19.16 -6.78
CA GLY A 733 -24.59 19.60 -5.47
C GLY A 733 -24.88 18.38 -4.57
N THR A 734 -24.92 18.58 -3.25
CA THR A 734 -25.08 17.49 -2.27
C THR A 734 -26.29 16.58 -2.54
N SER A 735 -27.42 17.14 -3.00
CA SER A 735 -28.60 16.34 -3.39
C SER A 735 -28.30 15.37 -4.53
N VAL A 736 -27.59 15.84 -5.56
CA VAL A 736 -27.25 15.01 -6.73
C VAL A 736 -26.21 13.95 -6.36
N ALA A 737 -25.30 14.24 -5.42
CA ALA A 737 -24.38 13.24 -4.89
C ALA A 737 -25.12 12.11 -4.15
N TRP A 738 -26.18 12.42 -3.41
CA TRP A 738 -27.00 11.41 -2.72
C TRP A 738 -27.82 10.57 -3.69
N ASP A 739 -28.44 11.20 -4.69
CA ASP A 739 -29.18 10.46 -5.72
C ASP A 739 -28.25 9.53 -6.51
N ARG A 740 -27.02 9.99 -6.82
CA ARG A 740 -25.97 9.15 -7.43
C ARG A 740 -25.55 7.99 -6.53
N ALA A 741 -25.36 8.24 -5.23
CA ALA A 741 -25.02 7.19 -4.27
C ALA A 741 -26.09 6.09 -4.22
N VAL A 742 -27.37 6.47 -4.11
CA VAL A 742 -28.47 5.51 -4.11
C VAL A 742 -28.55 4.73 -5.42
N ALA A 743 -28.38 5.41 -6.56
CA ALA A 743 -28.38 4.75 -7.87
C ALA A 743 -27.21 3.76 -8.02
N ALA A 744 -26.00 4.16 -7.63
CA ALA A 744 -24.82 3.31 -7.63
C ALA A 744 -25.01 2.09 -6.70
N GLY A 745 -25.54 2.31 -5.51
CA GLY A 745 -25.89 1.25 -4.57
C GLY A 745 -26.88 0.24 -5.15
N ARG A 746 -27.99 0.70 -5.72
CA ARG A 746 -28.98 -0.21 -6.37
C ARG A 746 -28.37 -1.03 -7.50
N GLN A 747 -27.55 -0.41 -8.34
CA GLN A 747 -26.85 -1.11 -9.42
C GLN A 747 -25.87 -2.17 -8.89
N LEU A 748 -25.14 -1.85 -7.82
CA LEU A 748 -24.27 -2.80 -7.13
C LEU A 748 -25.07 -3.96 -6.54
N GLY A 749 -26.17 -3.68 -5.85
CA GLY A 749 -27.07 -4.69 -5.30
C GLY A 749 -27.67 -5.59 -6.39
N ASP A 750 -28.06 -5.02 -7.53
CA ASP A 750 -28.53 -5.75 -8.70
C ASP A 750 -27.46 -6.68 -9.29
N LEU A 751 -26.22 -6.20 -9.39
CA LEU A 751 -25.08 -7.02 -9.84
C LEU A 751 -24.84 -8.19 -8.88
N LEU A 752 -24.84 -7.92 -7.57
CA LEU A 752 -24.66 -8.94 -6.55
C LEU A 752 -25.79 -9.96 -6.56
N ALA A 753 -27.05 -9.52 -6.58
CA ALA A 753 -28.22 -10.40 -6.63
C ALA A 753 -28.18 -11.32 -7.86
N ARG A 754 -27.73 -10.83 -9.01
CA ARG A 754 -27.51 -11.66 -10.21
C ARG A 754 -26.36 -12.64 -10.04
N ARG A 755 -25.28 -12.23 -9.37
CA ARG A 755 -24.08 -13.05 -9.18
C ARG A 755 -24.31 -14.23 -8.23
N VAL A 756 -25.07 -14.03 -7.15
CA VAL A 756 -25.37 -15.08 -6.15
C VAL A 756 -26.42 -16.07 -6.64
N ARG A 757 -27.31 -15.66 -7.55
CA ARG A 757 -28.31 -16.57 -8.12
C ARG A 757 -27.64 -17.65 -8.97
N PRO A 758 -28.01 -18.94 -8.81
CA PRO A 758 -27.47 -19.99 -9.66
C PRO A 758 -27.74 -19.70 -11.14
N ARG A 759 -26.72 -19.87 -11.99
CA ARG A 759 -26.88 -19.82 -13.44
C ARG A 759 -27.83 -20.95 -13.84
N ARG A 760 -29.05 -20.60 -14.25
CA ARG A 760 -30.05 -21.54 -14.74
C ARG A 760 -29.73 -22.06 -16.13
#